data_AF-A0A7C3GDP6-F1
#
_entry.id   AF-A0A7C3GDP6-F1
#
_cell.length_a   1.000
_cell.length_b   1.000
_cell.length_c   1.000
_cell.angle_alpha   90.00
_cell.angle_beta   90.00
_cell.angle_gamma   90.00
#
_symmetry.space_group_name_H-M   'P 1'
#
loop_
_entity.id
_entity.type
_entity.pdbx_description
1 polymer ?
#
loop_
_entity_poly.entity_id
_entity_poly.type
_entity_poly.pdbx_seq_one_letter_code
_entity_poly.pdbx_strand_id
1 'polypeptide(L)'
;MEGPKPYLLVPGLIVDVRATSGTTVRFKTKNGSFQVSPLLLETGKVESRLGGAVLVDRTPTAERLSGQDTQNDFATLTAGPGGELWAGWVAYKDWKNEVRVRRFDGKSWQPEEKISGDHRDIFLVKAAADGAGGVWFVWSSQVDGNYDLYGRRYAGGEWSDIVRLSEAPQPDIYHALTRDARGDLWLVWQGFRNGRSDIFVRRYDGKQWSPPERVSTSPANDWEPAVAADSQGRVYVAWDTYDKGNYDVVVRRWEKGGWTDLPALAQTPKFEAHVSLACDDQDRLWAAWNESGTQWGKDTGFLLKREGTRLYQARWMAVAVFAGGEWREPAADLERSLPPALRGYNDLPVLHWDGVGRMWLLFRHRLPRIQDTPSDAPMHRAGWSLYATSYDGSRWTRPVAVPFSQGRTDMRIGLANGPDGAVWVAWPTDNRGFDQFIPDRWDVYAAALPGFGKRAAAPVLKKRVPAAIRTFPLHPNEVADLSRIRGYAIRSGGKTYRIFRGDTHRHTEFSFDGHNEGSLIDTYRYAIDAVSLDYIMVSEHNSVTGPDIEYVNWLLQQMADVVLVPGRFVPLFGYERSVRYPNGHRNVIFARRGNPTLPIPPEERKGEVGAAALYEYLKKYDGIAISHTSATNMGTDWRDNDPEVEPLVEIYQGDRVSAEYEGAPKAAWGGKPTSAPGGFRPLGYVWNAWAKGYKLGVQASSDHLSTHISYACTIAEDYSREGLL
;
A
#
# COMPACT_ATOMS: atom_id res chain seq x y z
N MET A 1 25.26 22.22 -11.22
CA MET A 1 25.39 21.05 -12.11
C MET A 1 24.67 19.92 -11.42
N GLU A 2 23.54 19.46 -11.97
CA GLU A 2 22.90 18.24 -11.49
C GLU A 2 23.88 17.08 -11.71
N GLY A 3 24.11 16.28 -10.67
CA GLY A 3 24.88 15.05 -10.80
C GLY A 3 24.19 14.06 -11.77
N PRO A 4 24.84 12.92 -12.08
CA PRO A 4 24.21 11.89 -12.90
C PRO A 4 22.86 11.46 -12.28
N LYS A 5 21.79 11.52 -13.07
CA LYS A 5 20.46 11.07 -12.63
C LYS A 5 20.45 9.54 -12.49
N PRO A 6 19.95 8.98 -11.38
CA PRO A 6 19.76 7.54 -11.28
C PRO A 6 18.61 7.10 -12.19
N TYR A 7 18.77 5.93 -12.79
CA TYR A 7 17.83 5.35 -13.75
C TYR A 7 17.27 4.04 -13.20
N LEU A 8 15.98 3.82 -13.44
CA LEU A 8 15.33 2.54 -13.21
C LEU A 8 15.45 1.67 -14.48
N LEU A 9 15.81 0.39 -14.32
CA LEU A 9 16.11 -0.52 -15.43
C LEU A 9 14.99 -1.54 -15.69
N VAL A 10 14.77 -1.83 -16.98
CA VAL A 10 13.62 -2.57 -17.55
C VAL A 10 13.81 -4.09 -17.58
N PRO A 11 12.69 -4.86 -17.65
CA PRO A 11 12.64 -6.23 -17.18
C PRO A 11 12.90 -7.30 -18.23
N GLY A 12 13.05 -8.55 -17.75
CA GLY A 12 13.37 -9.74 -18.53
C GLY A 12 12.16 -10.66 -18.77
N LEU A 13 12.43 -11.94 -18.94
CA LEU A 13 11.43 -13.00 -19.15
C LEU A 13 11.56 -14.02 -18.02
N ILE A 14 10.43 -14.47 -17.46
CA ILE A 14 10.38 -15.63 -16.57
C ILE A 14 9.91 -16.83 -17.38
N VAL A 15 10.67 -17.92 -17.32
CA VAL A 15 10.38 -19.16 -18.05
C VAL A 15 10.28 -20.31 -17.06
N ASP A 16 9.08 -20.86 -16.91
CA ASP A 16 8.86 -22.11 -16.17
C ASP A 16 8.87 -23.30 -17.14
N VAL A 17 9.76 -24.26 -16.90
CA VAL A 17 9.97 -25.43 -17.75
C VAL A 17 10.15 -26.68 -16.92
N ARG A 18 9.40 -27.73 -17.26
CA ARG A 18 9.68 -29.08 -16.77
C ARG A 18 10.98 -29.57 -17.43
N ALA A 19 12.06 -29.63 -16.67
CA ALA A 19 13.41 -29.93 -17.17
C ALA A 19 13.96 -31.26 -16.66
N THR A 20 14.77 -31.94 -17.48
CA THR A 20 15.68 -33.03 -17.11
C THR A 20 17.12 -32.55 -17.25
N SER A 21 18.12 -33.36 -16.86
CA SER A 21 19.54 -33.00 -16.97
C SER A 21 19.99 -32.70 -18.40
N GLY A 22 19.27 -33.20 -19.41
CA GLY A 22 19.53 -32.92 -20.83
C GLY A 22 18.75 -31.73 -21.40
N THR A 23 17.83 -31.12 -20.64
CA THR A 23 17.00 -30.02 -21.14
C THR A 23 17.84 -28.77 -21.42
N THR A 24 17.68 -28.23 -22.62
CA THR A 24 18.29 -26.96 -23.03
C THR A 24 17.19 -26.07 -23.62
N VAL A 25 17.12 -24.83 -23.14
CA VAL A 25 16.21 -23.79 -23.65
C VAL A 25 17.03 -22.86 -24.55
N ARG A 26 16.58 -22.67 -25.79
CA ARG A 26 17.22 -21.79 -26.77
C ARG A 26 16.45 -20.49 -26.90
N PHE A 27 17.15 -19.38 -26.81
CA PHE A 27 16.60 -18.04 -26.97
C PHE A 27 17.16 -17.40 -28.23
N LYS A 28 16.29 -16.75 -29.00
CA LYS A 28 16.66 -15.96 -30.19
C LYS A 28 16.19 -14.53 -29.97
N THR A 29 17.12 -13.58 -30.02
CA THR A 29 16.85 -12.14 -29.87
C THR A 29 17.36 -11.39 -31.09
N LYS A 30 17.03 -10.09 -31.21
CA LYS A 30 17.61 -9.21 -32.24
C LYS A 30 19.13 -9.08 -32.12
N ASN A 31 19.68 -9.23 -30.91
CA ASN A 31 21.09 -9.04 -30.60
C ASN A 31 21.89 -10.36 -30.59
N GLY A 32 21.28 -11.48 -30.99
CA GLY A 32 21.91 -12.79 -31.04
C GLY A 32 21.10 -13.90 -30.39
N SER A 33 21.59 -15.13 -30.52
CA SER A 33 20.99 -16.33 -29.93
C SER A 33 21.88 -16.87 -28.81
N PHE A 34 21.27 -17.44 -27.78
CA PHE A 34 21.98 -18.13 -26.71
C PHE A 34 21.17 -19.33 -26.21
N GLN A 35 21.79 -20.17 -25.39
CA GLN A 35 21.15 -21.32 -24.79
C GLN A 35 21.43 -21.38 -23.28
N VAL A 36 20.49 -21.96 -22.56
CA VAL A 36 20.51 -22.14 -21.11
C VAL A 36 20.10 -23.57 -20.81
N SER A 37 20.83 -24.23 -19.92
CA SER A 37 20.45 -25.52 -19.36
C SER A 37 19.94 -25.29 -17.93
N PRO A 38 18.62 -25.27 -17.69
CA PRO A 38 18.06 -24.77 -16.42
C PRO A 38 18.60 -25.46 -15.16
N LEU A 39 18.86 -26.77 -15.23
CA LEU A 39 19.38 -27.55 -14.08
C LEU A 39 20.88 -27.34 -13.82
N LEU A 40 21.63 -26.74 -14.76
CA LEU A 40 23.02 -26.38 -14.56
C LEU A 40 23.19 -24.98 -13.96
N LEU A 41 22.12 -24.18 -13.92
CA LEU A 41 22.15 -22.88 -13.25
C LEU A 41 22.27 -23.09 -11.74
N GLU A 42 23.37 -22.58 -11.20
CA GLU A 42 23.59 -22.53 -9.76
C GLU A 42 22.73 -21.45 -9.12
N THR A 43 22.09 -21.78 -8.01
CA THR A 43 21.26 -20.81 -7.32
C THR A 43 22.08 -19.67 -6.71
N GLY A 44 21.61 -18.43 -6.89
CA GLY A 44 22.27 -17.23 -6.40
C GLY A 44 23.46 -16.78 -7.27
N LYS A 45 23.72 -17.49 -8.38
CA LYS A 45 24.67 -17.06 -9.41
C LYS A 45 23.92 -16.62 -10.65
N VAL A 46 24.27 -15.43 -11.12
CA VAL A 46 23.78 -14.91 -12.40
C VAL A 46 24.83 -15.17 -13.46
N GLU A 47 24.40 -15.77 -14.55
CA GLU A 47 25.23 -15.98 -15.73
C GLU A 47 24.99 -14.87 -16.75
N SER A 48 26.08 -14.42 -17.37
CA SER A 48 26.04 -13.45 -18.47
C SER A 48 25.96 -14.17 -19.82
N ARG A 49 25.17 -13.62 -20.74
CA ARG A 49 25.08 -14.01 -22.15
C ARG A 49 25.16 -12.77 -23.02
N LEU A 50 25.53 -12.97 -24.29
CA LEU A 50 25.63 -11.89 -25.29
C LEU A 50 26.43 -10.67 -24.79
N GLY A 51 27.60 -10.90 -24.19
CA GLY A 51 28.48 -9.82 -23.71
C GLY A 51 27.93 -9.01 -22.53
N GLY A 52 27.00 -9.56 -21.73
CA GLY A 52 26.38 -8.86 -20.60
C GLY A 52 25.02 -8.25 -20.93
N ALA A 53 24.59 -8.28 -22.19
CA ALA A 53 23.27 -7.79 -22.60
C ALA A 53 22.11 -8.65 -22.06
N VAL A 54 22.40 -9.91 -21.67
CA VAL A 54 21.42 -10.79 -21.03
C VAL A 54 22.01 -11.35 -19.75
N LEU A 55 21.26 -11.21 -18.66
CA LEU A 55 21.52 -11.85 -17.38
C LEU A 55 20.53 -13.00 -17.20
N VAL A 56 21.05 -14.19 -16.91
CA VAL A 56 20.27 -15.41 -16.68
C VAL A 56 20.42 -15.78 -15.21
N ASP A 57 19.29 -15.92 -14.52
CA ASP A 57 19.23 -16.30 -13.11
C ASP A 57 18.27 -17.47 -12.92
N ARG A 58 18.53 -18.31 -11.91
CA ARG A 58 17.63 -19.39 -11.51
C ARG A 58 16.77 -18.91 -10.34
N THR A 59 15.46 -18.88 -10.57
CA THR A 59 14.46 -18.53 -9.55
C THR A 59 13.86 -19.77 -8.89
N PRO A 60 13.21 -19.64 -7.72
CA PRO A 60 12.37 -20.68 -7.14
C PRO A 60 11.35 -21.25 -8.13
N THR A 61 10.94 -22.51 -7.95
CA THR A 61 9.78 -23.07 -8.67
C THR A 61 8.52 -22.68 -7.91
N ALA A 62 7.68 -21.85 -8.52
CA ALA A 62 6.45 -21.38 -7.91
C ALA A 62 5.25 -22.24 -8.30
N GLU A 63 4.43 -22.57 -7.31
CA GLU A 63 3.14 -23.23 -7.50
C GLU A 63 2.03 -22.22 -7.23
N ARG A 64 1.06 -22.12 -8.14
CA ARG A 64 -0.15 -21.33 -7.90
C ARG A 64 -1.01 -22.05 -6.86
N LEU A 65 -1.28 -21.38 -5.75
CA LEU A 65 -2.13 -21.89 -4.69
C LEU A 65 -3.60 -21.64 -4.96
N SER A 66 -3.95 -20.48 -5.52
CA SER A 66 -5.33 -20.07 -5.75
C SER A 66 -5.97 -20.69 -6.99
N GLY A 67 -7.28 -20.86 -6.90
CA GLY A 67 -8.19 -21.11 -8.00
C GLY A 67 -8.23 -19.95 -9.00
N GLN A 68 -8.97 -20.14 -10.09
CA GLN A 68 -9.05 -19.19 -11.20
C GLN A 68 -10.37 -18.41 -11.24
N ASP A 69 -11.31 -18.75 -10.36
CA ASP A 69 -12.67 -18.22 -10.31
C ASP A 69 -12.82 -17.00 -9.38
N THR A 70 -11.75 -16.62 -8.71
CA THR A 70 -11.67 -15.53 -7.73
C THR A 70 -10.43 -14.65 -7.99
N GLN A 71 -10.44 -13.44 -7.44
CA GLN A 71 -9.27 -12.55 -7.39
C GLN A 71 -8.64 -12.65 -6.00
N ASN A 72 -7.34 -12.94 -5.89
CA ASN A 72 -6.72 -13.41 -4.65
C ASN A 72 -5.58 -12.51 -4.18
N ASP A 73 -5.66 -11.98 -2.95
CA ASP A 73 -4.68 -11.05 -2.37
C ASP A 73 -4.47 -11.30 -0.86
N PHE A 74 -3.59 -10.52 -0.22
CA PHE A 74 -3.28 -10.53 1.21
C PHE A 74 -2.94 -11.92 1.75
N ALA A 75 -1.85 -12.51 1.25
CA ALA A 75 -1.43 -13.85 1.62
C ALA A 75 -0.75 -13.92 3.00
N THR A 76 -0.87 -15.08 3.64
CA THR A 76 -0.16 -15.48 4.86
C THR A 76 0.33 -16.91 4.72
N LEU A 77 1.38 -17.26 5.47
CA LEU A 77 1.94 -18.60 5.52
C LEU A 77 2.44 -18.86 6.93
N THR A 78 2.18 -20.05 7.47
CA THR A 78 2.74 -20.50 8.75
C THR A 78 3.09 -21.99 8.67
N ALA A 79 4.10 -22.41 9.44
CA ALA A 79 4.36 -23.81 9.67
C ALA A 79 3.39 -24.36 10.73
N GLY A 80 2.98 -25.61 10.57
CA GLY A 80 2.31 -26.40 11.59
C GLY A 80 3.29 -27.34 12.33
N PRO A 81 2.85 -27.97 13.42
CA PRO A 81 3.71 -28.76 14.32
C PRO A 81 4.33 -30.03 13.69
N GLY A 82 3.73 -30.58 12.64
CA GLY A 82 4.16 -31.81 11.97
C GLY A 82 5.01 -31.59 10.73
N GLY A 83 5.47 -30.36 10.48
CA GLY A 83 6.19 -29.99 9.27
C GLY A 83 5.28 -29.68 8.08
N GLU A 84 3.96 -29.65 8.27
CA GLU A 84 3.03 -29.11 7.30
C GLU A 84 3.16 -27.59 7.18
N LEU A 85 2.75 -27.04 6.05
CA LEU A 85 2.59 -25.60 5.87
C LEU A 85 1.12 -25.26 5.67
N TRP A 86 0.73 -24.08 6.11
CA TRP A 86 -0.60 -23.55 5.98
C TRP A 86 -0.54 -22.18 5.33
N ALA A 87 -1.07 -22.08 4.11
CA ALA A 87 -1.23 -20.82 3.41
C ALA A 87 -2.68 -20.35 3.52
N GLY A 88 -2.89 -19.04 3.65
CA GLY A 88 -4.20 -18.42 3.62
C GLY A 88 -4.18 -17.12 2.84
N TRP A 89 -5.30 -16.73 2.25
CA TRP A 89 -5.44 -15.48 1.51
C TRP A 89 -6.90 -15.02 1.47
N VAL A 90 -7.10 -13.78 1.03
CA VAL A 90 -8.42 -13.20 0.80
C VAL A 90 -8.80 -13.40 -0.67
N ALA A 91 -9.90 -14.11 -0.93
CA ALA A 91 -10.40 -14.41 -2.26
C ALA A 91 -11.69 -13.61 -2.53
N TYR A 92 -11.69 -12.80 -3.59
CA TYR A 92 -12.78 -11.92 -3.99
C TYR A 92 -13.55 -12.46 -5.20
N LYS A 93 -14.88 -12.30 -5.18
CA LYS A 93 -15.80 -12.52 -6.30
C LYS A 93 -17.14 -11.83 -6.05
N ASP A 94 -17.72 -11.22 -7.09
CA ASP A 94 -19.09 -10.68 -7.10
C ASP A 94 -19.40 -9.78 -5.88
N TRP A 95 -18.58 -8.74 -5.68
CA TRP A 95 -18.69 -7.76 -4.58
C TRP A 95 -18.56 -8.33 -3.16
N LYS A 96 -17.99 -9.52 -3.04
CA LYS A 96 -17.80 -10.22 -1.77
C LYS A 96 -16.41 -10.85 -1.74
N ASN A 97 -15.88 -11.07 -0.55
CA ASN A 97 -14.68 -11.85 -0.39
C ASN A 97 -14.76 -12.80 0.81
N GLU A 98 -13.80 -13.72 0.88
CA GLU A 98 -13.74 -14.74 1.91
C GLU A 98 -12.29 -15.17 2.17
N VAL A 99 -12.05 -15.85 3.30
CA VAL A 99 -10.74 -16.43 3.60
C VAL A 99 -10.68 -17.84 3.05
N ARG A 100 -9.72 -18.07 2.15
CA ARG A 100 -9.36 -19.37 1.60
C ARG A 100 -8.02 -19.83 2.18
N VAL A 101 -7.90 -21.14 2.42
CA VAL A 101 -6.68 -21.75 2.92
C VAL A 101 -6.32 -23.03 2.15
N ARG A 102 -5.04 -23.35 2.12
CA ARG A 102 -4.52 -24.66 1.69
C ARG A 102 -3.45 -25.15 2.66
N ARG A 103 -3.44 -26.45 2.88
CA ARG A 103 -2.44 -27.16 3.67
C ARG A 103 -1.46 -27.86 2.75
N PHE A 104 -0.16 -27.71 2.96
CA PHE A 104 0.87 -28.54 2.35
C PHE A 104 1.21 -29.68 3.32
N ASP A 105 0.99 -30.93 2.93
CA ASP A 105 1.18 -32.10 3.80
C ASP A 105 2.62 -32.64 3.83
N GLY A 106 3.59 -31.88 3.30
CA GLY A 106 4.97 -32.31 3.08
C GLY A 106 5.22 -32.87 1.69
N LYS A 107 4.18 -33.15 0.89
CA LYS A 107 4.30 -33.65 -0.48
C LYS A 107 3.54 -32.80 -1.49
N SER A 108 2.31 -32.41 -1.17
CA SER A 108 1.48 -31.60 -2.05
C SER A 108 0.53 -30.70 -1.29
N TRP A 109 0.15 -29.60 -1.93
CA TRP A 109 -0.92 -28.74 -1.45
C TRP A 109 -2.27 -29.42 -1.60
N GLN A 110 -2.97 -29.59 -0.49
CA GLN A 110 -4.31 -30.16 -0.41
C GLN A 110 -5.35 -29.22 -1.03
N PRO A 111 -6.60 -29.67 -1.29
CA PRO A 111 -7.66 -28.82 -1.83
C PRO A 111 -7.91 -27.55 -1.01
N GLU A 112 -8.45 -26.53 -1.66
CA GLU A 112 -8.83 -25.27 -1.00
C GLU A 112 -10.00 -25.44 -0.05
N GLU A 113 -9.92 -24.81 1.12
CA GLU A 113 -10.99 -24.73 2.11
C GLU A 113 -11.40 -23.27 2.35
N LYS A 114 -12.71 -23.01 2.44
CA LYS A 114 -13.25 -21.73 2.90
C LYS A 114 -13.41 -21.78 4.42
N ILE A 115 -12.85 -20.81 5.13
CA ILE A 115 -12.87 -20.81 6.61
C ILE A 115 -13.63 -19.65 7.25
N SER A 116 -13.99 -18.61 6.50
CA SER A 116 -14.60 -17.38 7.02
C SER A 116 -16.12 -17.43 7.20
N GLY A 117 -16.76 -18.59 7.01
CA GLY A 117 -18.21 -18.76 7.17
C GLY A 117 -19.00 -17.81 6.28
N ASP A 118 -19.94 -17.06 6.86
CA ASP A 118 -20.79 -16.10 6.14
C ASP A 118 -20.20 -14.70 5.98
N HIS A 119 -19.00 -14.43 6.49
CA HIS A 119 -18.32 -13.14 6.31
C HIS A 119 -18.02 -12.87 4.83
N ARG A 120 -18.23 -11.62 4.40
CA ARG A 120 -18.25 -11.22 2.97
C ARG A 120 -17.44 -9.97 2.65
N ASP A 121 -16.90 -9.31 3.66
CA ASP A 121 -16.11 -8.09 3.52
C ASP A 121 -14.95 -8.15 4.52
N ILE A 122 -13.84 -8.70 4.06
CA ILE A 122 -12.68 -9.10 4.85
C ILE A 122 -11.47 -8.29 4.43
N PHE A 123 -10.84 -7.63 5.39
CA PHE A 123 -9.57 -6.95 5.20
C PHE A 123 -8.46 -7.77 5.86
N LEU A 124 -7.58 -8.34 5.03
CA LEU A 124 -6.36 -9.05 5.43
C LEU A 124 -6.60 -10.34 6.25
N VAL A 125 -5.76 -11.36 6.04
CA VAL A 125 -5.67 -12.54 6.90
C VAL A 125 -4.23 -12.76 7.36
N LYS A 126 -4.03 -13.19 8.61
CA LYS A 126 -2.76 -13.68 9.15
C LYS A 126 -2.95 -15.01 9.85
N ALA A 127 -1.89 -15.82 9.85
CA ALA A 127 -1.90 -17.13 10.47
C ALA A 127 -0.65 -17.37 11.31
N ALA A 128 -0.80 -18.14 12.39
CA ALA A 128 0.29 -18.61 13.23
C ALA A 128 -0.12 -19.87 14.01
N ALA A 129 0.83 -20.75 14.30
CA ALA A 129 0.60 -21.92 15.15
C ALA A 129 0.74 -21.59 16.64
N ASP A 130 -0.10 -22.17 17.49
CA ASP A 130 0.00 -22.07 18.94
C ASP A 130 0.87 -23.16 19.59
N GLY A 131 1.04 -23.08 20.91
CA GLY A 131 1.79 -24.01 21.75
C GLY A 131 1.43 -25.49 21.59
N ALA A 132 0.14 -25.76 21.39
CA ALA A 132 -0.41 -27.11 21.27
C ALA A 132 -0.40 -27.62 19.82
N GLY A 133 0.12 -26.82 18.88
CA GLY A 133 0.20 -27.18 17.46
C GLY A 133 -1.08 -26.90 16.67
N GLY A 134 -2.06 -26.21 17.24
CA GLY A 134 -3.21 -25.72 16.46
C GLY A 134 -2.84 -24.49 15.65
N VAL A 135 -3.38 -24.37 14.44
CA VAL A 135 -3.12 -23.23 13.56
C VAL A 135 -4.27 -22.25 13.64
N TRP A 136 -3.99 -21.03 14.06
CA TRP A 136 -4.94 -19.93 14.05
C TRP A 136 -4.87 -19.18 12.73
N PHE A 137 -6.04 -18.87 12.17
CA PHE A 137 -6.22 -17.86 11.15
C PHE A 137 -7.06 -16.74 11.75
N VAL A 138 -6.58 -15.51 11.64
CA VAL A 138 -7.27 -14.30 12.09
C VAL A 138 -7.44 -13.36 10.91
N TRP A 139 -8.59 -12.73 10.77
CA TRP A 139 -8.90 -11.76 9.72
C TRP A 139 -9.73 -10.61 10.29
N SER A 140 -9.64 -9.43 9.68
CA SER A 140 -10.54 -8.31 9.99
C SER A 140 -11.76 -8.40 9.08
N SER A 141 -12.98 -8.31 9.61
CA SER A 141 -14.21 -8.39 8.81
C SER A 141 -15.16 -7.26 9.17
N GLN A 142 -15.79 -6.67 8.15
CA GLN A 142 -16.92 -5.77 8.33
C GLN A 142 -18.16 -6.58 8.69
N VAL A 143 -18.67 -6.39 9.90
CA VAL A 143 -19.96 -6.93 10.36
C VAL A 143 -20.72 -5.80 11.03
N ASP A 144 -21.97 -5.60 10.64
CA ASP A 144 -22.85 -4.54 11.18
C ASP A 144 -22.23 -3.13 11.16
N GLY A 145 -21.43 -2.83 10.12
CA GLY A 145 -20.83 -1.51 9.89
C GLY A 145 -19.51 -1.22 10.63
N ASN A 146 -18.90 -2.22 11.28
CA ASN A 146 -17.59 -2.07 11.90
C ASN A 146 -16.63 -3.21 11.49
N TYR A 147 -15.35 -2.89 11.33
CA TYR A 147 -14.31 -3.89 11.13
C TYR A 147 -13.80 -4.39 12.47
N ASP A 148 -14.05 -5.65 12.75
CA ASP A 148 -13.53 -6.35 13.94
C ASP A 148 -12.67 -7.53 13.53
N LEU A 149 -11.80 -7.96 14.45
CA LEU A 149 -11.01 -9.17 14.29
C LEU A 149 -11.85 -10.40 14.60
N TYR A 150 -11.79 -11.38 13.71
CA TYR A 150 -12.38 -12.70 13.88
C TYR A 150 -11.30 -13.75 13.65
N GLY A 151 -11.45 -14.91 14.26
CA GLY A 151 -10.50 -15.99 14.06
C GLY A 151 -11.11 -17.37 14.15
N ARG A 152 -10.40 -18.33 13.56
CA ARG A 152 -10.73 -19.76 13.60
C ARG A 152 -9.46 -20.57 13.77
N ARG A 153 -9.54 -21.64 14.55
CA ARG A 153 -8.41 -22.51 14.88
C ARG A 153 -8.61 -23.89 14.24
N TYR A 154 -7.57 -24.40 13.59
CA TYR A 154 -7.51 -25.80 13.14
C TYR A 154 -6.70 -26.63 14.12
N ALA A 155 -7.27 -27.71 14.65
CA ALA A 155 -6.56 -28.67 15.49
C ALA A 155 -7.25 -30.03 15.49
N GLY A 156 -6.47 -31.11 15.58
CA GLY A 156 -7.01 -32.46 15.67
C GLY A 156 -7.83 -32.91 14.45
N GLY A 157 -7.63 -32.28 13.28
CA GLY A 157 -8.40 -32.57 12.07
C GLY A 157 -9.64 -31.70 11.87
N GLU A 158 -9.96 -30.82 12.84
CA GLU A 158 -11.21 -30.07 12.86
C GLU A 158 -10.96 -28.56 12.99
N TRP A 159 -11.91 -27.78 12.49
CA TRP A 159 -11.97 -26.34 12.68
C TRP A 159 -12.86 -25.99 13.87
N SER A 160 -12.42 -25.09 14.74
CA SER A 160 -13.25 -24.49 15.80
C SER A 160 -14.43 -23.71 15.22
N ASP A 161 -15.33 -23.21 16.05
CA ASP A 161 -16.23 -22.13 15.63
C ASP A 161 -15.44 -20.84 15.34
N ILE A 162 -16.05 -19.92 14.58
CA ILE A 162 -15.52 -18.57 14.39
C ILE A 162 -15.72 -17.80 15.69
N VAL A 163 -14.63 -17.25 16.23
CA VAL A 163 -14.67 -16.40 17.43
C VAL A 163 -14.42 -14.95 17.06
N ARG A 164 -15.17 -14.03 17.67
CA ARG A 164 -14.91 -12.60 17.61
C ARG A 164 -13.82 -12.24 18.61
N LEU A 165 -12.78 -11.55 18.15
CA LEU A 165 -11.56 -11.25 18.91
C LEU A 165 -11.44 -9.76 19.29
N SER A 166 -12.25 -8.88 18.71
CA SER A 166 -12.40 -7.48 19.10
C SER A 166 -13.87 -7.04 19.01
N GLU A 167 -14.25 -6.02 19.78
CA GLU A 167 -15.66 -5.59 19.91
C GLU A 167 -15.83 -4.08 20.07
N ALA A 168 -14.77 -3.31 19.83
CA ALA A 168 -14.85 -1.87 20.03
C ALA A 168 -15.58 -1.20 18.86
N PRO A 169 -16.18 -0.01 19.06
CA PRO A 169 -17.09 0.59 18.07
C PRO A 169 -16.39 1.24 16.86
N GLN A 170 -15.08 1.07 16.71
CA GLN A 170 -14.27 1.68 15.65
C GLN A 170 -13.26 0.64 15.14
N PRO A 171 -12.80 0.76 13.88
CA PRO A 171 -12.11 -0.33 13.18
C PRO A 171 -10.89 -0.91 13.91
N ASP A 172 -10.79 -2.24 13.90
CA ASP A 172 -9.64 -3.04 14.31
C ASP A 172 -9.04 -3.77 13.09
N ILE A 173 -7.85 -3.34 12.68
CA ILE A 173 -7.24 -3.64 11.37
C ILE A 173 -5.72 -3.87 11.51
N TYR A 174 -5.05 -4.25 10.41
CA TYR A 174 -3.59 -4.47 10.35
C TYR A 174 -3.05 -5.28 11.54
N HIS A 175 -3.48 -6.54 11.66
CA HIS A 175 -3.03 -7.44 12.72
C HIS A 175 -1.82 -8.29 12.33
N ALA A 176 -1.09 -8.74 13.35
CA ALA A 176 0.03 -9.68 13.23
C ALA A 176 0.01 -10.68 14.39
N LEU A 177 0.57 -11.87 14.15
CA LEU A 177 0.66 -12.92 15.17
C LEU A 177 2.08 -13.45 15.32
N THR A 178 2.44 -13.83 16.54
CA THR A 178 3.65 -14.63 16.81
C THR A 178 3.43 -15.55 17.99
N ARG A 179 4.16 -16.66 18.03
CA ARG A 179 4.17 -17.59 19.16
C ARG A 179 5.42 -17.35 20.00
N ASP A 180 5.26 -17.27 21.32
CA ASP A 180 6.39 -17.18 22.24
C ASP A 180 6.95 -18.56 22.64
N ALA A 181 8.10 -18.55 23.33
CA ALA A 181 8.77 -19.77 23.79
C ALA A 181 7.96 -20.62 24.79
N ARG A 182 6.95 -20.04 25.46
CA ARG A 182 6.04 -20.78 26.36
C ARG A 182 4.90 -21.46 25.59
N GLY A 183 4.72 -21.13 24.32
CA GLY A 183 3.62 -21.61 23.50
C GLY A 183 2.41 -20.68 23.50
N ASP A 184 2.50 -19.52 24.14
CA ASP A 184 1.43 -18.52 24.06
C ASP A 184 1.44 -17.89 22.66
N LEU A 185 0.25 -17.72 22.09
CA LEU A 185 0.08 -17.01 20.82
C LEU A 185 -0.28 -15.55 21.11
N TRP A 186 0.49 -14.63 20.56
CA TRP A 186 0.31 -13.19 20.70
C TRP A 186 -0.31 -12.62 19.43
N LEU A 187 -1.43 -11.92 19.57
CA LEU A 187 -2.11 -11.19 18.50
C LEU A 187 -1.97 -9.70 18.80
N VAL A 188 -1.38 -8.94 17.87
CA VAL A 188 -1.31 -7.47 17.92
C VAL A 188 -2.08 -6.87 16.76
N TRP A 189 -2.65 -5.68 16.94
CA TRP A 189 -3.37 -4.99 15.87
C TRP A 189 -3.42 -3.47 16.08
N GLN A 190 -3.73 -2.77 14.99
CA GLN A 190 -4.04 -1.34 14.98
C GLN A 190 -5.55 -1.16 15.21
N GLY A 191 -5.93 -0.46 16.28
CA GLY A 191 -7.33 -0.23 16.62
C GLY A 191 -7.65 1.25 16.78
N PHE A 192 -8.70 1.75 16.13
CA PHE A 192 -9.17 3.12 16.31
C PHE A 192 -10.04 3.25 17.55
N ARG A 193 -9.74 4.20 18.44
CA ARG A 193 -10.58 4.56 19.59
C ARG A 193 -10.61 6.08 19.73
N ASN A 194 -11.81 6.64 19.91
CA ASN A 194 -11.99 8.09 20.06
C ASN A 194 -11.32 8.91 18.93
N GLY A 195 -11.33 8.38 17.70
CA GLY A 195 -10.76 9.09 16.55
C GLY A 195 -9.24 8.97 16.39
N ARG A 196 -8.57 8.05 17.11
CA ARG A 196 -7.13 7.82 16.97
C ARG A 196 -6.81 6.33 16.94
N SER A 197 -5.79 5.93 16.18
CA SER A 197 -5.32 4.55 16.18
C SER A 197 -4.26 4.32 17.25
N ASP A 198 -4.39 3.21 17.96
CA ASP A 198 -3.46 2.72 18.97
C ASP A 198 -3.11 1.26 18.66
N ILE A 199 -1.99 0.78 19.22
CA ILE A 199 -1.61 -0.63 19.11
C ILE A 199 -2.16 -1.39 20.31
N PHE A 200 -2.88 -2.47 20.04
CA PHE A 200 -3.44 -3.36 21.04
C PHE A 200 -2.86 -4.77 20.94
N VAL A 201 -3.00 -5.55 22.01
CA VAL A 201 -2.53 -6.93 22.11
C VAL A 201 -3.50 -7.83 22.86
N ARG A 202 -3.54 -9.10 22.47
CA ARG A 202 -4.14 -10.22 23.22
C ARG A 202 -3.20 -11.43 23.19
N ARG A 203 -3.32 -12.27 24.22
CA ARG A 203 -2.56 -13.51 24.34
C ARG A 203 -3.50 -14.69 24.46
N TYR A 204 -3.30 -15.72 23.64
CA TYR A 204 -3.94 -17.01 23.76
C TYR A 204 -3.01 -17.98 24.51
N ASP A 205 -3.44 -18.46 25.66
CA ASP A 205 -2.66 -19.32 26.57
C ASP A 205 -2.76 -20.83 26.24
N GLY A 206 -3.25 -21.15 25.04
CA GLY A 206 -3.58 -22.52 24.65
C GLY A 206 -5.03 -22.93 24.95
N LYS A 207 -5.77 -22.14 25.75
CA LYS A 207 -7.17 -22.40 26.11
C LYS A 207 -8.08 -21.21 25.83
N GLN A 208 -7.65 -19.99 26.17
CA GLN A 208 -8.47 -18.79 26.08
C GLN A 208 -7.63 -17.57 25.71
N TRP A 209 -8.30 -16.58 25.11
CA TRP A 209 -7.73 -15.28 24.81
C TRP A 209 -7.86 -14.32 26.01
N SER A 210 -6.77 -13.68 26.42
CA SER A 210 -6.79 -12.59 27.43
C SER A 210 -7.68 -11.43 26.98
N PRO A 211 -8.10 -10.52 27.87
CA PRO A 211 -8.66 -9.23 27.44
C PRO A 211 -7.67 -8.42 26.57
N PRO A 212 -8.16 -7.53 25.68
CA PRO A 212 -7.33 -6.55 24.98
C PRO A 212 -6.56 -5.66 25.95
N GLU A 213 -5.27 -5.44 25.67
CA GLU A 213 -4.41 -4.46 26.35
C GLU A 213 -3.86 -3.46 25.32
N ARG A 214 -3.81 -2.16 25.65
CA ARG A 214 -3.16 -1.15 24.81
C ARG A 214 -1.65 -1.17 25.07
N VAL A 215 -0.86 -1.35 24.00
CA VAL A 215 0.61 -1.39 24.03
C VAL A 215 1.21 -0.04 23.70
N SER A 216 0.64 0.71 22.76
CA SER A 216 1.19 2.02 22.42
C SER A 216 0.84 3.08 23.46
N THR A 217 1.68 4.11 23.55
CA THR A 217 1.60 5.16 24.57
C THR A 217 1.55 6.57 23.98
N SER A 218 1.65 6.67 22.65
CA SER A 218 1.65 7.94 21.90
C SER A 218 0.30 8.66 22.02
N PRO A 219 0.28 10.00 21.97
CA PRO A 219 -0.95 10.77 21.77
C PRO A 219 -1.36 10.88 20.29
N ALA A 220 -0.52 10.47 19.34
CA ALA A 220 -0.80 10.48 17.90
C ALA A 220 -1.30 9.11 17.41
N ASN A 221 -1.51 8.98 16.09
CA ASN A 221 -1.87 7.71 15.48
C ASN A 221 -0.65 6.78 15.40
N ASP A 222 -0.86 5.53 15.80
CA ASP A 222 0.09 4.43 15.68
C ASP A 222 -0.40 3.42 14.62
N TRP A 223 0.50 2.93 13.77
CA TRP A 223 0.17 2.18 12.56
C TRP A 223 0.96 0.89 12.37
N GLU A 224 0.34 -0.07 11.67
CA GLU A 224 0.93 -1.32 11.16
C GLU A 224 1.90 -2.02 12.15
N PRO A 225 1.39 -2.62 13.24
CA PRO A 225 2.24 -3.28 14.21
C PRO A 225 2.90 -4.55 13.64
N ALA A 226 4.15 -4.76 14.01
CA ALA A 226 4.89 -6.01 13.84
C ALA A 226 5.18 -6.64 15.21
N VAL A 227 5.22 -7.97 15.25
CA VAL A 227 5.47 -8.71 16.49
C VAL A 227 6.45 -9.87 16.25
N ALA A 228 7.40 -10.04 17.17
CA ALA A 228 8.32 -11.17 17.20
C ALA A 228 8.56 -11.61 18.65
N ALA A 229 8.84 -12.90 18.85
CA ALA A 229 9.22 -13.44 20.14
C ALA A 229 10.58 -14.13 20.05
N ASP A 230 11.32 -14.15 21.15
CA ASP A 230 12.60 -14.87 21.25
C ASP A 230 12.49 -16.14 22.12
N SER A 231 13.58 -16.91 22.18
CA SER A 231 13.59 -18.19 22.89
C SER A 231 13.54 -18.05 24.42
N GLN A 232 13.73 -16.83 24.96
CA GLN A 232 13.55 -16.52 26.38
C GLN A 232 12.10 -16.17 26.73
N GLY A 233 11.20 -16.15 25.73
CA GLY A 233 9.79 -15.77 25.91
C GLY A 233 9.58 -14.27 26.04
N ARG A 234 10.57 -13.44 25.64
CA ARG A 234 10.36 -12.00 25.49
C ARG A 234 9.63 -11.75 24.18
N VAL A 235 8.67 -10.83 24.21
CA VAL A 235 7.88 -10.47 23.02
C VAL A 235 8.11 -9.01 22.71
N TYR A 236 8.39 -8.72 21.45
CA TYR A 236 8.68 -7.39 20.94
C TYR A 236 7.54 -6.97 20.02
N VAL A 237 7.01 -5.78 20.25
CA VAL A 237 5.99 -5.15 19.41
C VAL A 237 6.55 -3.83 18.91
N ALA A 238 6.64 -3.67 17.60
CA ALA A 238 7.06 -2.44 16.94
C ALA A 238 5.93 -1.90 16.09
N TRP A 239 5.90 -0.59 15.91
CA TRP A 239 4.94 0.09 15.05
C TRP A 239 5.54 1.42 14.61
N ASP A 240 4.93 2.02 13.59
CA ASP A 240 5.26 3.39 13.20
C ASP A 240 4.25 4.39 13.78
N THR A 241 4.75 5.58 14.17
CA THR A 241 3.97 6.59 14.90
C THR A 241 4.23 7.98 14.36
N TYR A 242 3.20 8.82 14.32
CA TYR A 242 3.31 10.21 13.82
C TYR A 242 3.51 11.26 14.93
N ASP A 243 3.88 10.82 16.15
CA ASP A 243 3.92 11.66 17.38
C ASP A 243 4.75 12.96 17.23
N LYS A 244 5.80 12.94 16.42
CA LYS A 244 6.72 14.07 16.24
C LYS A 244 6.46 14.90 14.98
N GLY A 245 5.33 14.67 14.30
CA GLY A 245 5.01 15.34 13.03
C GLY A 245 5.75 14.76 11.82
N ASN A 246 6.34 13.58 11.99
CA ASN A 246 6.86 12.68 10.96
C ASN A 246 6.68 11.23 11.46
N TYR A 247 6.74 10.24 10.56
CA TYR A 247 6.72 8.83 10.97
C TYR A 247 8.07 8.42 11.54
N ASP A 248 8.04 7.92 12.77
CA ASP A 248 9.14 7.28 13.49
C ASP A 248 8.79 5.81 13.78
N VAL A 249 9.79 4.96 14.04
CA VAL A 249 9.57 3.56 14.43
C VAL A 249 9.99 3.33 15.87
N VAL A 250 9.06 2.85 16.70
CA VAL A 250 9.27 2.57 18.13
C VAL A 250 9.03 1.10 18.43
N VAL A 251 9.58 0.62 19.55
CA VAL A 251 9.50 -0.78 19.97
C VAL A 251 9.28 -0.87 21.47
N ARG A 252 8.33 -1.71 21.89
CA ARG A 252 8.18 -2.14 23.30
C ARG A 252 8.43 -3.62 23.43
N ARG A 253 8.91 -4.00 24.61
CA ARG A 253 9.24 -5.38 24.98
C ARG A 253 8.42 -5.82 26.19
N TRP A 254 7.72 -6.94 26.05
CA TRP A 254 7.14 -7.68 27.15
C TRP A 254 8.18 -8.63 27.75
N GLU A 255 8.40 -8.50 29.05
CA GLU A 255 9.26 -9.38 29.84
C GLU A 255 8.82 -9.32 31.31
N LYS A 256 8.93 -10.44 32.04
CA LYS A 256 8.61 -10.52 33.49
C LYS A 256 7.22 -9.97 33.87
N GLY A 257 6.23 -10.11 32.98
CA GLY A 257 4.84 -9.73 33.27
C GLY A 257 4.49 -8.26 33.02
N GLY A 258 5.33 -7.51 32.31
CA GLY A 258 5.03 -6.12 31.95
C GLY A 258 5.73 -5.64 30.68
N TRP A 259 5.23 -4.53 30.14
CA TRP A 259 5.81 -3.85 28.98
C TRP A 259 6.85 -2.81 29.39
N THR A 260 7.98 -2.80 28.67
CA THR A 260 9.07 -1.82 28.82
C THR A 260 9.42 -1.21 27.48
N ASP A 261 9.85 0.04 27.49
CA ASP A 261 10.28 0.72 26.27
C ASP A 261 11.72 0.31 25.93
N LEU A 262 11.99 0.11 24.64
CA LEU A 262 13.35 0.08 24.10
C LEU A 262 13.71 1.47 23.56
N PRO A 263 15.02 1.78 23.38
CA PRO A 263 15.40 2.95 22.60
C PRO A 263 14.68 2.95 21.26
N ALA A 264 14.21 4.11 20.79
CA ALA A 264 13.52 4.21 19.50
C ALA A 264 14.36 3.56 18.38
N LEU A 265 13.71 2.76 17.55
CA LEU A 265 14.38 2.06 16.45
C LEU A 265 14.76 3.06 15.36
N ALA A 266 13.84 3.93 14.96
CA ALA A 266 14.09 4.97 13.99
C ALA A 266 13.38 6.25 14.48
N GLN A 267 14.11 7.38 14.45
CA GLN A 267 13.58 8.66 14.91
C GLN A 267 14.31 9.83 14.24
N THR A 268 14.51 9.74 12.93
CA THR A 268 15.03 10.87 12.16
C THR A 268 13.87 11.65 11.53
N PRO A 269 14.05 12.91 11.13
CA PRO A 269 12.99 13.67 10.42
C PRO A 269 12.53 13.11 9.07
N LYS A 270 13.05 11.95 8.65
CA LYS A 270 12.61 11.22 7.46
C LYS A 270 11.23 10.59 7.71
N PHE A 271 10.59 10.14 6.65
CA PHE A 271 9.56 9.12 6.77
C PHE A 271 10.20 7.79 7.14
N GLU A 272 9.78 7.16 8.24
CA GLU A 272 10.27 5.87 8.72
C GLU A 272 9.05 4.99 9.10
N ALA A 273 8.73 3.96 8.30
CA ALA A 273 7.49 3.18 8.46
C ALA A 273 7.60 1.73 7.96
N HIS A 274 6.51 0.96 8.07
CA HIS A 274 6.41 -0.44 7.59
C HIS A 274 7.46 -1.36 8.21
N VAL A 275 7.51 -1.37 9.54
CA VAL A 275 8.47 -2.17 10.29
C VAL A 275 8.15 -3.67 10.19
N SER A 276 9.20 -4.49 10.09
CA SER A 276 9.16 -5.95 10.25
C SER A 276 10.15 -6.37 11.32
N LEU A 277 9.81 -7.40 12.10
CA LEU A 277 10.62 -7.94 13.19
C LEU A 277 10.87 -9.43 13.01
N ALA A 278 12.06 -9.89 13.42
CA ALA A 278 12.37 -11.30 13.59
C ALA A 278 13.45 -11.48 14.67
N CYS A 279 13.45 -12.59 15.38
CA CYS A 279 14.51 -12.93 16.34
C CYS A 279 15.41 -14.03 15.74
N ASP A 280 16.71 -13.96 16.01
CA ASP A 280 17.64 -15.02 15.66
C ASP A 280 17.88 -16.01 16.83
N ASP A 281 18.73 -17.01 16.59
CA ASP A 281 19.10 -18.06 17.54
C ASP A 281 19.94 -17.60 18.74
N GLN A 282 20.31 -16.32 18.80
CA GLN A 282 21.01 -15.70 19.92
C GLN A 282 20.10 -14.70 20.66
N ASP A 283 18.79 -14.79 20.44
CA ASP A 283 17.76 -13.92 21.00
C ASP A 283 17.99 -12.43 20.71
N ARG A 284 18.62 -12.11 19.57
CA ARG A 284 18.73 -10.73 19.10
C ARG A 284 17.51 -10.39 18.26
N LEU A 285 16.90 -9.25 18.55
CA LEU A 285 15.81 -8.71 17.74
C LEU A 285 16.39 -8.02 16.50
N TRP A 286 16.06 -8.52 15.33
CA TRP A 286 16.26 -7.84 14.05
C TRP A 286 15.02 -7.05 13.69
N ALA A 287 15.24 -5.87 13.13
CA ALA A 287 14.18 -5.03 12.60
C ALA A 287 14.58 -4.46 11.24
N ALA A 288 13.62 -4.41 10.31
CA ALA A 288 13.76 -3.74 9.02
C ALA A 288 12.58 -2.80 8.79
N TRP A 289 12.79 -1.68 8.12
CA TRP A 289 11.75 -0.68 7.85
C TRP A 289 12.06 0.11 6.57
N ASN A 290 11.05 0.81 6.06
CA ASN A 290 11.20 1.73 4.95
C ASN A 290 11.60 3.13 5.41
N GLU A 291 12.53 3.75 4.69
CA GLU A 291 12.83 5.17 4.80
C GLU A 291 12.44 5.93 3.51
N SER A 292 12.04 7.19 3.65
CA SER A 292 11.98 8.16 2.55
C SER A 292 12.51 9.54 2.97
N GLY A 293 12.27 10.57 2.17
CA GLY A 293 12.74 11.93 2.47
C GLY A 293 12.02 12.56 3.66
N THR A 294 12.53 13.72 4.08
CA THR A 294 11.94 14.51 5.17
C THR A 294 10.68 15.23 4.72
N GLN A 295 9.82 15.64 5.66
CA GLN A 295 8.59 16.39 5.36
C GLN A 295 7.72 15.64 4.34
N TRP A 296 7.54 14.33 4.57
CA TRP A 296 6.76 13.46 3.70
C TRP A 296 5.28 13.85 3.70
N GLY A 297 4.68 13.93 2.53
CA GLY A 297 3.30 14.38 2.33
C GLY A 297 3.06 15.86 2.64
N LYS A 298 4.12 16.66 2.80
CA LYS A 298 4.03 18.13 2.94
C LYS A 298 4.30 18.81 1.61
N ASP A 299 4.19 20.14 1.59
CA ASP A 299 4.09 21.01 0.40
C ASP A 299 4.83 20.42 -0.81
N THR A 300 4.09 19.85 -1.76
CA THR A 300 4.56 19.51 -3.11
C THR A 300 3.54 19.99 -4.14
N GLY A 301 3.97 20.47 -5.31
CA GLY A 301 3.07 20.73 -6.45
C GLY A 301 3.73 21.40 -7.66
N PHE A 302 2.95 21.62 -8.72
CA PHE A 302 3.49 22.06 -10.02
C PHE A 302 4.13 23.45 -9.98
N LEU A 303 3.52 24.39 -9.25
CA LEU A 303 3.97 25.79 -9.23
C LEU A 303 5.03 26.09 -8.17
N LEU A 304 5.42 25.10 -7.39
CA LEU A 304 6.28 25.28 -6.23
C LEU A 304 7.69 24.74 -6.52
N LYS A 305 8.69 25.39 -5.91
CA LYS A 305 10.10 25.28 -6.34
C LYS A 305 11.03 24.58 -5.34
N ARG A 306 10.62 24.39 -4.08
CA ARG A 306 11.39 23.71 -3.01
C ARG A 306 10.46 23.28 -1.90
N GLU A 307 10.46 21.99 -1.59
CA GLU A 307 9.23 21.35 -1.15
C GLU A 307 9.48 20.00 -0.48
N GLY A 308 8.49 19.53 0.27
CA GLY A 308 8.51 18.28 1.02
C GLY A 308 8.73 17.05 0.13
N THR A 309 8.66 15.88 0.73
CA THR A 309 8.77 14.63 -0.02
C THR A 309 7.38 14.18 -0.44
N ARG A 310 7.17 13.90 -1.74
CA ARG A 310 5.90 13.35 -2.24
C ARG A 310 5.59 12.00 -1.57
N LEU A 311 4.35 11.54 -1.67
CA LEU A 311 3.96 10.24 -1.09
C LEU A 311 4.83 9.09 -1.62
N TYR A 312 5.20 9.13 -2.90
CA TYR A 312 6.15 8.20 -3.49
C TYR A 312 7.19 8.89 -4.37
N GLN A 313 8.33 9.23 -3.78
CA GLN A 313 9.48 9.82 -4.49
C GLN A 313 10.68 8.88 -4.54
N ALA A 314 10.96 8.22 -3.41
CA ALA A 314 11.97 7.18 -3.25
C ALA A 314 11.67 6.39 -1.98
N ARG A 315 12.08 5.12 -1.95
CA ARG A 315 11.95 4.22 -0.80
C ARG A 315 13.24 3.45 -0.62
N TRP A 316 13.79 3.46 0.59
CA TRP A 316 14.99 2.71 0.97
C TRP A 316 14.67 1.74 2.09
N MET A 317 15.46 0.69 2.20
CA MET A 317 15.38 -0.26 3.31
C MET A 317 16.50 0.02 4.32
N ALA A 318 16.14 0.04 5.60
CA ALA A 318 17.08 0.07 6.69
C ALA A 318 16.91 -1.17 7.57
N VAL A 319 18.01 -1.58 8.23
CA VAL A 319 18.05 -2.77 9.11
C VAL A 319 18.84 -2.44 10.37
N ALA A 320 18.32 -2.86 11.52
CA ALA A 320 19.01 -2.79 12.80
C ALA A 320 18.84 -4.09 13.60
N VAL A 321 19.76 -4.31 14.53
CA VAL A 321 19.79 -5.49 15.39
C VAL A 321 19.98 -5.03 16.83
N PHE A 322 19.03 -5.34 17.70
CA PHE A 322 19.13 -5.04 19.13
C PHE A 322 20.01 -6.10 19.80
N ALA A 323 21.21 -5.70 20.22
CA ALA A 323 22.20 -6.60 20.81
C ALA A 323 23.03 -5.90 21.87
N GLY A 324 23.10 -6.49 23.07
CA GLY A 324 23.83 -5.91 24.20
C GLY A 324 23.20 -4.63 24.76
N GLY A 325 21.88 -4.48 24.64
CA GLY A 325 21.14 -3.32 25.16
C GLY A 325 21.14 -2.08 24.25
N GLU A 326 21.69 -2.16 23.05
CA GLU A 326 21.71 -1.07 22.07
C GLU A 326 21.37 -1.55 20.66
N TRP A 327 20.91 -0.62 19.81
CA TRP A 327 20.72 -0.88 18.38
C TRP A 327 22.07 -0.85 17.65
N ARG A 328 22.36 -1.94 16.94
CA ARG A 328 23.49 -2.10 16.02
C ARG A 328 22.97 -2.29 14.59
N GLU A 329 23.86 -2.36 13.62
CA GLU A 329 23.52 -2.68 12.23
C GLU A 329 24.47 -3.73 11.66
N PRO A 330 24.05 -4.53 10.66
CA PRO A 330 24.96 -5.41 9.94
C PRO A 330 26.17 -4.66 9.39
N ALA A 331 27.36 -5.27 9.44
CA ALA A 331 28.58 -4.60 9.00
C ALA A 331 28.53 -4.22 7.50
N ALA A 332 27.96 -5.11 6.69
CA ALA A 332 27.63 -4.83 5.30
C ALA A 332 26.31 -4.05 5.20
N ASP A 333 26.39 -2.91 4.51
CA ASP A 333 25.24 -2.05 4.22
C ASP A 333 24.31 -2.71 3.21
N LEU A 334 23.02 -2.80 3.54
CA LEU A 334 22.00 -3.49 2.74
C LEU A 334 21.89 -2.87 1.33
N GLU A 335 21.58 -1.58 1.24
CA GLU A 335 21.33 -0.89 -0.04
C GLU A 335 22.58 -0.89 -0.94
N ARG A 336 23.78 -0.73 -0.38
CA ARG A 336 25.04 -0.80 -1.14
C ARG A 336 25.36 -2.22 -1.62
N SER A 337 24.92 -3.25 -0.90
CA SER A 337 25.06 -4.64 -1.30
C SER A 337 24.12 -5.05 -2.43
N LEU A 338 23.04 -4.30 -2.69
CA LEU A 338 22.17 -4.57 -3.82
C LEU A 338 22.86 -4.29 -5.17
N PRO A 339 22.56 -5.08 -6.22
CA PRO A 339 22.95 -4.75 -7.59
C PRO A 339 22.47 -3.34 -7.97
N PRO A 340 23.21 -2.56 -8.78
CA PRO A 340 22.81 -1.19 -9.13
C PRO A 340 21.37 -1.06 -9.65
N ALA A 341 20.89 -2.07 -10.38
CA ALA A 341 19.53 -2.12 -10.92
C ALA A 341 18.42 -2.28 -9.86
N LEU A 342 18.75 -2.65 -8.62
CA LEU A 342 17.82 -2.88 -7.51
C LEU A 342 18.01 -1.88 -6.36
N ARG A 343 18.77 -0.80 -6.56
CA ARG A 343 19.03 0.20 -5.51
C ARG A 343 17.94 1.25 -5.48
N GLY A 344 17.41 1.51 -4.29
CA GLY A 344 16.26 2.39 -4.10
C GLY A 344 14.96 1.84 -4.70
N TYR A 345 13.85 2.46 -4.34
CA TYR A 345 12.49 2.02 -4.70
C TYR A 345 12.18 0.61 -4.22
N ASN A 346 12.62 0.33 -2.98
CA ASN A 346 12.44 -0.94 -2.30
C ASN A 346 11.44 -0.76 -1.16
N ASP A 347 10.33 -1.49 -1.23
CA ASP A 347 9.13 -1.33 -0.40
C ASP A 347 8.84 -2.58 0.44
N LEU A 348 8.22 -2.38 1.60
CA LEU A 348 7.72 -3.41 2.52
C LEU A 348 8.76 -4.50 2.85
N PRO A 349 9.88 -4.17 3.51
CA PRO A 349 10.86 -5.17 3.89
C PRO A 349 10.28 -6.13 4.94
N VAL A 350 10.36 -7.44 4.69
CA VAL A 350 9.89 -8.48 5.61
C VAL A 350 11.06 -9.39 6.02
N LEU A 351 11.33 -9.44 7.31
CA LEU A 351 12.37 -10.28 7.90
C LEU A 351 11.85 -11.67 8.25
N HIS A 352 12.70 -12.69 8.08
CA HIS A 352 12.41 -14.04 8.53
C HIS A 352 13.70 -14.81 8.84
N TRP A 353 13.79 -15.44 10.01
CA TRP A 353 14.93 -16.26 10.39
C TRP A 353 14.79 -17.69 9.85
N ASP A 354 15.83 -18.21 9.18
CA ASP A 354 15.76 -19.50 8.46
C ASP A 354 15.90 -20.75 9.33
N GLY A 355 16.10 -20.62 10.64
CA GLY A 355 16.38 -21.78 11.49
C GLY A 355 17.86 -22.20 11.54
N VAL A 356 18.69 -21.73 10.61
CA VAL A 356 20.08 -22.17 10.40
C VAL A 356 21.05 -20.99 10.27
N GLY A 357 20.73 -19.88 10.94
CA GLY A 357 21.62 -18.75 11.21
C GLY A 357 21.54 -17.60 10.23
N ARG A 358 20.72 -17.66 9.16
CA ARG A 358 20.52 -16.49 8.28
C ARG A 358 19.27 -15.74 8.67
N MET A 359 19.39 -14.41 8.57
CA MET A 359 18.24 -13.53 8.51
C MET A 359 17.93 -13.26 7.04
N TRP A 360 16.77 -13.72 6.57
CA TRP A 360 16.24 -13.36 5.26
C TRP A 360 15.53 -12.02 5.33
N LEU A 361 15.60 -11.28 4.23
CA LEU A 361 14.89 -10.05 3.98
C LEU A 361 14.27 -10.12 2.58
N LEU A 362 12.95 -10.05 2.53
CA LEU A 362 12.19 -9.94 1.29
C LEU A 362 11.72 -8.50 1.11
N PHE A 363 11.69 -8.02 -0.13
CA PHE A 363 11.29 -6.66 -0.45
C PHE A 363 10.73 -6.57 -1.86
N ARG A 364 9.86 -5.60 -2.09
CA ARG A 364 9.29 -5.29 -3.41
C ARG A 364 10.10 -4.18 -4.06
N HIS A 365 10.56 -4.41 -5.29
CA HIS A 365 11.30 -3.43 -6.06
C HIS A 365 10.48 -2.91 -7.24
N ARG A 366 10.43 -1.58 -7.41
CA ARG A 366 9.73 -0.92 -8.52
C ARG A 366 10.43 -1.14 -9.84
N LEU A 367 9.71 -1.71 -10.80
CA LEU A 367 10.12 -1.88 -12.18
C LEU A 367 9.38 -0.90 -13.09
N PRO A 368 10.10 -0.10 -13.90
CA PRO A 368 9.48 0.83 -14.83
C PRO A 368 8.99 0.13 -16.10
N ARG A 369 7.91 0.65 -16.70
CA ARG A 369 7.49 0.23 -18.05
C ARG A 369 8.46 0.69 -19.13
N ILE A 370 8.98 1.91 -19.01
CA ILE A 370 9.87 2.53 -19.99
C ILE A 370 11.32 2.31 -19.58
N GLN A 371 12.17 1.94 -20.55
CA GLN A 371 13.59 1.71 -20.29
C GLN A 371 14.30 3.02 -19.97
N ASP A 372 15.28 2.94 -19.05
CA ASP A 372 16.11 4.08 -18.64
C ASP A 372 15.24 5.28 -18.23
N THR A 373 14.20 5.00 -17.42
CA THR A 373 13.33 6.05 -16.87
C THR A 373 14.06 6.76 -15.74
N PRO A 374 14.22 8.11 -15.80
CA PRO A 374 14.73 8.88 -14.67
C PRO A 374 13.88 8.64 -13.43
N SER A 375 14.54 8.51 -12.29
CA SER A 375 13.90 8.18 -11.01
C SER A 375 12.84 9.22 -10.57
N ASP A 376 12.93 10.45 -11.08
CA ASP A 376 12.05 11.60 -10.79
C ASP A 376 10.97 11.86 -11.87
N ALA A 377 10.91 11.05 -12.93
CA ALA A 377 9.99 11.27 -14.03
C ALA A 377 8.53 10.89 -13.67
N PRO A 378 7.53 11.63 -14.15
CA PRO A 378 6.15 11.15 -14.24
C PRO A 378 6.11 9.81 -14.97
N MET A 379 5.52 8.79 -14.36
CA MET A 379 5.54 7.42 -14.90
C MET A 379 4.13 6.94 -15.20
N HIS A 380 3.93 6.61 -16.47
CA HIS A 380 2.75 5.87 -16.90
C HIS A 380 3.03 4.37 -16.75
N ARG A 381 2.45 3.78 -15.70
CA ARG A 381 2.54 2.36 -15.32
C ARG A 381 3.93 1.91 -14.84
N ALA A 382 3.92 1.16 -13.75
CA ALA A 382 5.06 0.46 -13.17
C ALA A 382 4.56 -0.85 -12.53
N GLY A 383 5.47 -1.72 -12.11
CA GLY A 383 5.09 -2.91 -11.35
C GLY A 383 6.12 -3.18 -10.25
N TRP A 384 5.70 -3.80 -9.15
CA TRP A 384 6.56 -4.12 -8.02
C TRP A 384 6.79 -5.62 -7.94
N SER A 385 8.03 -6.04 -8.14
CA SER A 385 8.43 -7.45 -8.11
C SER A 385 9.14 -7.78 -6.81
N LEU A 386 8.90 -8.98 -6.29
CA LEU A 386 9.46 -9.44 -5.02
C LEU A 386 10.86 -10.03 -5.21
N TYR A 387 11.79 -9.64 -4.35
CA TYR A 387 13.16 -10.15 -4.28
C TYR A 387 13.47 -10.60 -2.85
N ALA A 388 14.35 -11.59 -2.71
CA ALA A 388 14.81 -12.12 -1.44
C ALA A 388 16.34 -12.04 -1.33
N THR A 389 16.86 -11.47 -0.26
CA THR A 389 18.28 -11.53 0.13
C THR A 389 18.41 -12.07 1.55
N SER A 390 19.61 -12.49 1.95
CA SER A 390 19.87 -12.98 3.29
C SER A 390 21.22 -12.47 3.80
N TYR A 391 21.32 -12.24 5.11
CA TYR A 391 22.60 -11.94 5.75
C TYR A 391 23.27 -13.25 6.19
N ASP A 392 24.47 -13.52 5.66
CA ASP A 392 25.18 -14.80 5.87
C ASP A 392 26.21 -14.78 7.02
N GLY A 393 26.20 -13.71 7.79
CA GLY A 393 27.13 -13.45 8.87
C GLY A 393 28.08 -12.28 8.58
N SER A 394 28.41 -12.04 7.31
CA SER A 394 29.34 -10.95 6.94
C SER A 394 28.86 -10.10 5.77
N ARG A 395 28.03 -10.65 4.88
CA ARG A 395 27.52 -9.98 3.68
C ARG A 395 26.04 -10.28 3.48
N TRP A 396 25.38 -9.38 2.75
CA TRP A 396 24.10 -9.69 2.14
C TRP A 396 24.33 -10.50 0.86
N THR A 397 23.59 -11.59 0.70
CA THR A 397 23.64 -12.40 -0.52
C THR A 397 23.11 -11.59 -1.70
N ARG A 398 23.50 -11.97 -2.92
CA ARG A 398 22.85 -11.42 -4.10
C ARG A 398 21.34 -11.69 -4.02
N PRO A 399 20.47 -10.70 -4.27
CA PRO A 399 19.02 -10.92 -4.27
C PRO A 399 18.61 -11.95 -5.32
N VAL A 400 17.72 -12.85 -4.93
CA VAL A 400 17.05 -13.82 -5.81
C VAL A 400 15.66 -13.28 -6.12
N ALA A 401 15.27 -13.27 -7.40
CA ALA A 401 13.92 -12.89 -7.79
C ALA A 401 12.91 -13.98 -7.37
N VAL A 402 11.79 -13.57 -6.79
CA VAL A 402 10.62 -14.44 -6.59
C VAL A 402 9.78 -14.36 -7.86
N PRO A 403 9.55 -15.47 -8.58
CA PRO A 403 8.90 -15.42 -9.88
C PRO A 403 7.41 -15.10 -9.77
N PHE A 404 6.80 -14.62 -10.85
CA PHE A 404 5.37 -14.31 -10.91
C PHE A 404 4.89 -13.45 -9.74
N SER A 405 5.70 -12.49 -9.30
CA SER A 405 5.42 -11.66 -8.12
C SER A 405 5.13 -10.20 -8.44
N GLN A 406 5.11 -9.87 -9.74
CA GLN A 406 4.91 -8.50 -10.20
C GLN A 406 3.46 -8.07 -9.93
N GLY A 407 3.30 -6.97 -9.21
CA GLY A 407 1.99 -6.39 -8.96
C GLY A 407 2.04 -4.97 -8.46
N ARG A 408 1.11 -4.61 -7.58
CA ARG A 408 1.10 -3.34 -6.85
C ARG A 408 1.99 -3.40 -5.59
N THR A 409 2.19 -2.26 -4.94
CA THR A 409 3.06 -2.08 -3.77
C THR A 409 2.49 -2.79 -2.55
N ASP A 410 1.23 -2.53 -2.18
CA ASP A 410 0.63 -3.01 -0.91
C ASP A 410 0.07 -4.45 -0.97
N MET A 411 0.87 -5.38 -1.49
CA MET A 411 0.54 -6.81 -1.61
C MET A 411 1.28 -7.62 -0.55
N ARG A 412 0.56 -8.01 0.52
CA ARG A 412 1.13 -8.64 1.73
C ARG A 412 1.49 -10.11 1.49
N ILE A 413 2.64 -10.52 2.05
CA ILE A 413 3.20 -11.88 1.93
C ILE A 413 3.20 -12.60 3.29
N GLY A 414 3.39 -13.92 3.24
CA GLY A 414 3.63 -14.76 4.41
C GLY A 414 4.88 -15.62 4.25
N LEU A 415 5.56 -15.89 5.36
CA LEU A 415 6.77 -16.70 5.40
C LEU A 415 6.72 -17.76 6.50
N ALA A 416 7.33 -18.92 6.23
CA ALA A 416 7.46 -19.99 7.20
C ALA A 416 8.71 -20.82 6.90
N ASN A 417 9.24 -21.49 7.92
CA ASN A 417 10.25 -22.53 7.68
C ASN A 417 9.55 -23.84 7.33
N GLY A 418 9.93 -24.42 6.19
CA GLY A 418 9.45 -25.72 5.74
C GLY A 418 10.07 -26.88 6.50
N PRO A 419 9.53 -28.10 6.30
CA PRO A 419 10.03 -29.32 6.96
C PRO A 419 11.46 -29.69 6.54
N ASP A 420 11.88 -29.23 5.37
CA ASP A 420 13.22 -29.39 4.80
C ASP A 420 14.22 -28.31 5.28
N GLY A 421 13.76 -27.39 6.14
CA GLY A 421 14.54 -26.24 6.59
C GLY A 421 14.65 -25.11 5.56
N ALA A 422 13.94 -25.19 4.44
CA ALA A 422 13.88 -24.09 3.48
C ALA A 422 12.91 -23.00 3.98
N VAL A 423 13.20 -21.74 3.65
CA VAL A 423 12.23 -20.66 3.87
C VAL A 423 11.21 -20.71 2.75
N TRP A 424 9.95 -20.94 3.09
CA TRP A 424 8.83 -20.86 2.17
C TRP A 424 8.18 -19.48 2.22
N VAL A 425 7.67 -19.06 1.07
CA VAL A 425 6.98 -17.78 0.91
C VAL A 425 5.65 -18.05 0.21
N ALA A 426 4.57 -17.43 0.67
CA ALA A 426 3.33 -17.27 -0.07
C ALA A 426 3.13 -15.79 -0.42
N TRP A 427 2.84 -15.49 -1.67
CA TRP A 427 2.71 -14.10 -2.14
C TRP A 427 1.57 -13.96 -3.16
N PRO A 428 0.86 -12.81 -3.14
CA PRO A 428 -0.04 -12.44 -4.21
C PRO A 428 0.69 -11.69 -5.33
N THR A 429 0.08 -11.72 -6.51
CA THR A 429 0.47 -11.04 -7.75
C THR A 429 -0.79 -10.65 -8.51
N ASP A 430 -0.75 -9.62 -9.35
CA ASP A 430 -1.85 -9.33 -10.30
C ASP A 430 -1.54 -9.79 -11.73
N ASN A 431 -0.47 -10.57 -11.88
CA ASN A 431 0.01 -11.14 -13.13
C ASN A 431 0.21 -10.10 -14.24
N ARG A 432 0.41 -8.82 -13.90
CA ARG A 432 0.70 -7.80 -14.91
C ARG A 432 1.94 -8.17 -15.71
N GLY A 433 1.80 -8.16 -17.03
CA GLY A 433 2.89 -8.48 -17.95
C GLY A 433 3.85 -7.33 -18.20
N PHE A 434 5.03 -7.65 -18.72
CA PHE A 434 6.08 -6.67 -19.06
C PHE A 434 5.81 -5.87 -20.34
N ASP A 435 4.77 -6.21 -21.11
CA ASP A 435 4.43 -5.51 -22.35
C ASP A 435 3.59 -4.26 -22.08
N GLN A 436 2.52 -4.41 -21.30
CA GLN A 436 1.56 -3.34 -21.04
C GLN A 436 1.60 -2.82 -19.60
N PHE A 437 2.12 -3.60 -18.66
CA PHE A 437 2.05 -3.33 -17.21
C PHE A 437 0.61 -3.07 -16.75
N ILE A 438 -0.33 -3.85 -17.28
CA ILE A 438 -1.75 -3.82 -16.91
C ILE A 438 -2.04 -5.06 -16.06
N PRO A 439 -2.72 -4.93 -14.91
CA PRO A 439 -3.19 -6.07 -14.14
C PRO A 439 -4.04 -7.03 -14.99
N ASP A 440 -3.81 -8.33 -14.86
CA ASP A 440 -4.57 -9.36 -15.57
C ASP A 440 -5.48 -10.11 -14.59
N ARG A 441 -4.88 -10.81 -13.62
CA ARG A 441 -5.60 -11.55 -12.60
C ARG A 441 -4.81 -11.63 -11.30
N TRP A 442 -5.50 -11.52 -10.18
CA TRP A 442 -4.92 -11.67 -8.86
C TRP A 442 -4.85 -13.14 -8.45
N ASP A 443 -3.63 -13.64 -8.30
CA ASP A 443 -3.33 -15.01 -7.89
C ASP A 443 -2.40 -15.04 -6.69
N VAL A 444 -2.47 -16.12 -5.93
CA VAL A 444 -1.53 -16.42 -4.85
C VAL A 444 -0.67 -17.59 -5.26
N TYR A 445 0.65 -17.42 -5.11
CA TYR A 445 1.66 -18.42 -5.37
C TYR A 445 2.40 -18.76 -4.07
N ALA A 446 3.05 -19.92 -4.04
CA ALA A 446 4.05 -20.25 -3.05
C ALA A 446 5.26 -20.97 -3.64
N ALA A 447 6.40 -20.82 -2.97
CA ALA A 447 7.64 -21.53 -3.29
C ALA A 447 8.57 -21.60 -2.08
N ALA A 448 9.43 -22.61 -2.07
CA ALA A 448 10.62 -22.64 -1.25
C ALA A 448 11.69 -21.73 -1.87
N LEU A 449 12.19 -20.77 -1.09
CA LEU A 449 13.42 -20.05 -1.40
C LEU A 449 14.60 -21.03 -1.39
N PRO A 450 15.62 -20.76 -2.21
CA PRO A 450 16.73 -21.68 -2.31
C PRO A 450 17.59 -21.72 -1.04
N GLY A 451 17.90 -22.94 -0.60
CA GLY A 451 18.81 -23.17 0.52
C GLY A 451 20.28 -23.02 0.11
N PHE A 452 21.13 -22.63 1.07
CA PHE A 452 22.58 -22.51 0.90
C PHE A 452 23.38 -23.66 1.54
N GLY A 453 22.70 -24.69 2.05
CA GLY A 453 23.26 -25.98 2.49
C GLY A 453 24.15 -25.98 3.74
N LYS A 454 24.65 -24.83 4.21
CA LYS A 454 25.48 -24.70 5.42
C LYS A 454 24.87 -23.68 6.38
N ARG A 455 25.05 -23.90 7.69
CA ARG A 455 24.74 -22.89 8.72
C ARG A 455 25.53 -21.61 8.43
N ALA A 456 24.88 -20.45 8.52
CA ALA A 456 25.57 -19.17 8.39
C ALA A 456 26.43 -18.88 9.61
N ALA A 457 27.43 -18.02 9.44
CA ALA A 457 28.24 -17.54 10.55
C ALA A 457 27.42 -16.57 11.41
N ALA A 458 27.83 -16.39 12.67
CA ALA A 458 27.23 -15.35 13.51
C ALA A 458 27.37 -13.97 12.83
N PRO A 459 26.35 -13.10 12.91
CA PRO A 459 26.34 -11.81 12.24
C PRO A 459 27.39 -10.87 12.83
N VAL A 460 28.18 -10.31 11.93
CA VAL A 460 29.15 -9.25 12.22
C VAL A 460 28.38 -7.94 12.26
N LEU A 461 28.24 -7.37 13.45
CA LEU A 461 27.51 -6.14 13.69
C LEU A 461 28.48 -4.98 13.97
N LYS A 462 28.13 -3.79 13.51
CA LYS A 462 28.81 -2.54 13.86
C LYS A 462 27.85 -1.61 14.61
N LYS A 463 28.42 -0.62 15.30
CA LYS A 463 27.62 0.40 15.99
C LYS A 463 26.79 1.17 14.95
N ARG A 464 25.49 1.31 15.23
CA ARG A 464 24.60 2.15 14.41
C ARG A 464 24.83 3.63 14.75
N VAL A 465 24.92 4.46 13.72
CA VAL A 465 25.08 5.92 13.87
C VAL A 465 24.04 6.60 12.98
N PRO A 466 22.86 6.94 13.53
CA PRO A 466 21.84 7.65 12.78
C PRO A 466 22.36 9.00 12.27
N ALA A 467 21.95 9.39 11.07
CA ALA A 467 22.33 10.68 10.51
C ALA A 467 21.69 11.83 11.31
N ALA A 468 22.49 12.83 11.68
CA ALA A 468 21.98 14.05 12.27
C ALA A 468 21.35 14.94 11.17
N ILE A 469 20.02 14.86 11.04
CA ILE A 469 19.25 15.63 10.06
C ILE A 469 18.44 16.69 10.83
N ARG A 470 18.38 17.91 10.29
CA ARG A 470 17.55 18.98 10.83
C ARG A 470 16.50 19.39 9.82
N THR A 471 15.27 19.54 10.28
CA THR A 471 14.15 20.08 9.52
C THR A 471 13.52 21.23 10.31
N PHE A 472 12.74 22.04 9.62
CA PHE A 472 11.93 23.08 10.25
C PHE A 472 10.47 22.83 9.89
N PRO A 473 9.51 23.09 10.80
CA PRO A 473 8.10 23.05 10.47
C PRO A 473 7.80 23.99 9.29
N LEU A 474 7.19 23.48 8.23
CA LEU A 474 6.76 24.30 7.10
C LEU A 474 5.63 25.26 7.50
N HIS A 475 4.67 24.77 8.29
CA HIS A 475 3.47 25.50 8.72
C HIS A 475 3.29 25.42 10.24
N PRO A 476 4.02 26.21 11.04
CA PRO A 476 4.04 26.09 12.50
C PRO A 476 2.68 26.38 13.18
N ASN A 477 1.76 27.05 12.50
CA ASN A 477 0.45 27.42 13.02
C ASN A 477 -0.68 26.47 12.57
N GLU A 478 -0.40 25.45 11.75
CA GLU A 478 -1.43 24.64 11.10
C GLU A 478 -2.42 24.01 12.11
N VAL A 479 -1.92 23.50 13.24
CA VAL A 479 -2.76 22.91 14.30
C VAL A 479 -3.77 23.93 14.84
N ALA A 480 -3.33 25.17 15.08
CA ALA A 480 -4.21 26.23 15.57
C ALA A 480 -5.20 26.67 14.47
N ASP A 481 -4.76 26.70 13.22
CA ASP A 481 -5.60 27.09 12.07
C ASP A 481 -6.73 26.07 11.84
N LEU A 482 -6.39 24.78 11.89
CA LEU A 482 -7.35 23.67 11.84
C LEU A 482 -8.35 23.71 12.99
N SER A 483 -7.88 23.98 14.21
CA SER A 483 -8.77 24.13 15.37
C SER A 483 -9.77 25.28 15.18
N ARG A 484 -9.32 26.42 14.62
CA ARG A 484 -10.21 27.56 14.32
C ARG A 484 -11.25 27.21 13.26
N ILE A 485 -10.87 26.54 12.17
CA ILE A 485 -11.79 26.13 11.10
C ILE A 485 -12.83 25.13 11.65
N ARG A 486 -12.38 24.08 12.33
CA ARG A 486 -13.26 23.05 12.90
C ARG A 486 -14.19 23.58 14.00
N GLY A 487 -13.75 24.61 14.73
CA GLY A 487 -14.54 25.28 15.76
C GLY A 487 -15.54 26.30 15.22
N TYR A 488 -15.47 26.66 13.94
CA TYR A 488 -16.35 27.66 13.34
C TYR A 488 -17.71 27.05 12.97
N ALA A 489 -18.79 27.71 13.39
CA ALA A 489 -20.16 27.29 13.09
C ALA A 489 -20.89 28.39 12.33
N ILE A 490 -21.52 28.03 11.22
CA ILE A 490 -22.34 28.94 10.40
C ILE A 490 -23.80 28.68 10.74
N ARG A 491 -24.52 29.71 11.21
CA ARG A 491 -25.96 29.62 11.45
C ARG A 491 -26.69 30.38 10.36
N SER A 492 -27.45 29.66 9.54
CA SER A 492 -28.21 30.24 8.41
C SER A 492 -29.47 29.42 8.14
N GLY A 493 -30.59 30.08 7.86
CA GLY A 493 -31.85 29.40 7.49
C GLY A 493 -32.38 28.39 8.52
N GLY A 494 -32.13 28.60 9.82
CA GLY A 494 -32.53 27.68 10.89
C GLY A 494 -31.64 26.44 11.05
N LYS A 495 -30.56 26.35 10.27
CA LYS A 495 -29.60 25.25 10.25
C LYS A 495 -28.24 25.69 10.80
N THR A 496 -27.46 24.72 11.25
CA THR A 496 -26.07 24.94 11.69
C THR A 496 -25.14 24.12 10.82
N TYR A 497 -24.18 24.78 10.19
CA TYR A 497 -23.18 24.15 9.35
C TYR A 497 -21.80 24.25 9.98
N ARG A 498 -20.93 23.32 9.60
CA ARG A 498 -19.49 23.31 9.92
C ARG A 498 -18.67 23.25 8.64
N ILE A 499 -17.40 23.58 8.76
CA ILE A 499 -16.44 23.50 7.66
C ILE A 499 -15.60 22.23 7.84
N PHE A 500 -15.60 21.38 6.82
CA PHE A 500 -14.80 20.17 6.74
C PHE A 500 -13.74 20.33 5.66
N ARG A 501 -12.46 20.15 6.02
CA ARG A 501 -11.34 20.24 5.09
C ARG A 501 -11.09 18.87 4.47
N GLY A 502 -11.06 18.77 3.14
CA GLY A 502 -10.79 17.51 2.46
C GLY A 502 -10.17 17.68 1.09
N ASP A 503 -10.22 16.61 0.31
CA ASP A 503 -9.75 16.55 -1.07
C ASP A 503 -10.57 15.52 -1.84
N THR A 504 -10.99 15.84 -3.06
CA THR A 504 -11.76 14.91 -3.91
C THR A 504 -11.07 14.60 -5.23
N HIS A 505 -9.79 14.95 -5.37
CA HIS A 505 -9.00 14.63 -6.55
C HIS A 505 -7.66 14.07 -6.09
N ARG A 506 -7.58 12.74 -5.95
CA ARG A 506 -6.38 12.05 -5.50
C ARG A 506 -6.24 10.69 -6.15
N HIS A 507 -5.08 10.43 -6.73
CA HIS A 507 -4.75 9.13 -7.33
C HIS A 507 -3.77 8.36 -6.46
N THR A 508 -3.63 7.06 -6.77
CA THR A 508 -2.75 6.11 -6.09
C THR A 508 -2.08 5.18 -7.11
N GLU A 509 -1.44 4.12 -6.62
CA GLU A 509 -0.85 3.04 -7.42
C GLU A 509 -1.80 2.32 -8.43
N PHE A 510 -3.11 2.56 -8.38
CA PHE A 510 -4.08 1.98 -9.32
C PHE A 510 -4.25 2.81 -10.60
N SER A 511 -4.09 4.13 -10.53
CA SER A 511 -4.19 4.98 -11.71
C SER A 511 -3.01 4.74 -12.65
N PHE A 512 -3.28 4.74 -13.96
CA PHE A 512 -2.25 4.45 -14.95
C PHE A 512 -1.09 5.45 -14.94
N ASP A 513 -1.27 6.65 -14.40
CA ASP A 513 -0.27 7.71 -14.16
C ASP A 513 -0.02 7.99 -12.67
N GLY A 514 -0.77 7.34 -11.77
CA GLY A 514 -0.62 7.45 -10.31
C GLY A 514 0.54 6.67 -9.72
N HIS A 515 1.46 6.12 -10.51
CA HIS A 515 2.55 5.26 -10.01
C HIS A 515 3.67 6.04 -9.29
N ASN A 516 3.57 7.37 -9.23
CA ASN A 516 4.35 8.26 -8.37
C ASN A 516 3.53 8.79 -7.19
N GLU A 517 2.27 8.39 -7.09
CA GLU A 517 1.44 8.49 -5.91
C GLU A 517 1.64 7.22 -5.09
N GLY A 518 1.73 7.34 -3.76
CA GLY A 518 1.97 6.19 -2.90
C GLY A 518 0.90 5.11 -3.01
N SER A 519 1.08 4.07 -2.20
CA SER A 519 0.05 3.05 -2.03
C SER A 519 -1.27 3.66 -1.54
N LEU A 520 -2.34 2.89 -1.63
CA LEU A 520 -3.64 3.32 -1.12
C LEU A 520 -3.57 3.67 0.38
N ILE A 521 -2.80 2.92 1.17
CA ILE A 521 -2.58 3.22 2.60
C ILE A 521 -1.71 4.46 2.82
N ASP A 522 -0.69 4.72 1.98
CA ASP A 522 0.08 5.98 2.02
C ASP A 522 -0.84 7.20 1.87
N THR A 523 -1.84 7.09 0.99
CA THR A 523 -2.81 8.19 0.77
C THR A 523 -3.67 8.47 2.01
N TYR A 524 -4.11 7.43 2.72
CA TYR A 524 -4.88 7.61 3.95
C TYR A 524 -4.02 8.07 5.13
N ARG A 525 -2.77 7.59 5.24
CA ARG A 525 -1.75 8.12 6.17
C ARG A 525 -1.51 9.61 5.94
N TYR A 526 -1.32 10.01 4.68
CA TYR A 526 -1.23 11.41 4.27
C TYR A 526 -2.45 12.20 4.72
N ALA A 527 -3.65 11.74 4.36
CA ALA A 527 -4.90 12.44 4.65
C ALA A 527 -5.11 12.61 6.17
N ILE A 528 -4.92 11.56 6.96
CA ILE A 528 -5.25 11.55 8.39
C ILE A 528 -4.17 12.27 9.21
N ASP A 529 -2.89 11.99 8.95
CA ASP A 529 -1.77 12.43 9.79
C ASP A 529 -1.05 13.62 9.18
N ALA A 530 -0.50 13.44 7.98
CA ALA A 530 0.39 14.44 7.38
C ALA A 530 -0.35 15.76 7.14
N VAL A 531 -1.61 15.69 6.73
CA VAL A 531 -2.39 16.89 6.37
C VAL A 531 -3.74 16.94 7.06
N SER A 532 -4.00 16.13 8.08
CA SER A 532 -5.15 16.28 8.99
C SER A 532 -6.49 16.61 8.33
N LEU A 533 -6.80 15.99 7.19
CA LEU A 533 -8.09 16.10 6.50
C LEU A 533 -9.21 15.46 7.34
N ASP A 534 -10.41 15.94 7.10
CA ASP A 534 -11.67 15.40 7.61
C ASP A 534 -12.25 14.36 6.63
N TYR A 535 -11.96 14.48 5.33
CA TYR A 535 -12.34 13.49 4.32
C TYR A 535 -11.35 13.48 3.15
N ILE A 536 -11.32 12.38 2.41
CA ILE A 536 -10.67 12.29 1.11
C ILE A 536 -11.50 11.39 0.19
N MET A 537 -11.50 11.68 -1.10
CA MET A 537 -11.93 10.73 -2.13
C MET A 537 -10.73 10.33 -2.97
N VAL A 538 -10.49 9.03 -3.06
CA VAL A 538 -9.59 8.48 -4.05
C VAL A 538 -10.32 8.42 -5.39
N SER A 539 -9.78 9.07 -6.41
CA SER A 539 -10.41 9.36 -7.69
C SER A 539 -9.64 8.74 -8.85
N GLU A 540 -9.32 7.44 -8.77
CA GLU A 540 -8.56 6.77 -9.83
C GLU A 540 -9.23 6.92 -11.21
N HIS A 541 -8.43 7.13 -12.26
CA HIS A 541 -8.93 7.15 -13.63
C HIS A 541 -9.66 5.85 -13.99
N ASN A 542 -10.92 5.98 -14.42
CA ASN A 542 -11.68 4.87 -15.00
C ASN A 542 -10.97 4.34 -16.27
N SER A 543 -10.33 3.19 -16.11
CA SER A 543 -9.40 2.65 -17.09
C SER A 543 -9.14 1.17 -16.84
N VAL A 544 -8.44 0.55 -17.78
CA VAL A 544 -7.99 -0.85 -17.72
C VAL A 544 -7.01 -1.16 -16.57
N THR A 545 -6.56 -0.18 -15.79
CA THR A 545 -5.78 -0.44 -14.55
C THR A 545 -6.53 -0.02 -13.29
N GLY A 546 -7.60 0.76 -13.43
CA GLY A 546 -8.36 1.37 -12.35
C GLY A 546 -9.73 0.74 -12.15
N PRO A 547 -10.74 1.51 -11.73
CA PRO A 547 -12.03 0.99 -11.26
C PRO A 547 -12.94 0.40 -12.35
N ASP A 548 -12.53 0.39 -13.62
CA ASP A 548 -13.24 -0.42 -14.64
C ASP A 548 -12.99 -1.93 -14.41
N ILE A 549 -11.94 -2.30 -13.66
CA ILE A 549 -11.79 -3.63 -13.10
C ILE A 549 -12.59 -3.70 -11.80
N GLU A 550 -13.62 -4.56 -11.75
CA GLU A 550 -14.51 -4.67 -10.59
C GLU A 550 -13.77 -4.89 -9.27
N TYR A 551 -12.75 -5.76 -9.26
CA TYR A 551 -11.96 -6.01 -8.06
C TYR A 551 -11.19 -4.78 -7.56
N VAL A 552 -10.64 -3.98 -8.48
CA VAL A 552 -9.97 -2.71 -8.13
C VAL A 552 -11.00 -1.73 -7.57
N ASN A 553 -12.17 -1.61 -8.21
CA ASN A 553 -13.25 -0.76 -7.70
C ASN A 553 -13.69 -1.19 -6.29
N TRP A 554 -13.84 -2.50 -6.06
CA TRP A 554 -14.17 -3.05 -4.76
C TRP A 554 -13.08 -2.77 -3.72
N LEU A 555 -11.78 -2.91 -4.07
CA LEU A 555 -10.65 -2.64 -3.17
C LEU A 555 -10.59 -1.17 -2.74
N LEU A 556 -10.74 -0.25 -3.70
CA LEU A 556 -10.75 1.20 -3.44
C LEU A 556 -11.87 1.57 -2.45
N GLN A 557 -13.06 1.03 -2.69
CA GLN A 557 -14.22 1.25 -1.83
C GLN A 557 -14.11 0.53 -0.48
N GLN A 558 -13.54 -0.69 -0.44
CA GLN A 558 -13.30 -1.41 0.81
C GLN A 558 -12.39 -0.60 1.71
N MET A 559 -11.29 -0.10 1.16
CA MET A 559 -10.31 0.61 1.96
C MET A 559 -10.89 1.90 2.55
N ALA A 560 -11.80 2.57 1.84
CA ALA A 560 -12.54 3.71 2.39
C ALA A 560 -13.40 3.30 3.62
N ASP A 561 -14.01 2.11 3.63
CA ASP A 561 -14.71 1.62 4.84
C ASP A 561 -13.74 1.18 5.95
N VAL A 562 -12.62 0.54 5.60
CA VAL A 562 -11.59 0.08 6.55
C VAL A 562 -11.03 1.24 7.39
N VAL A 563 -10.88 2.42 6.77
CA VAL A 563 -10.34 3.62 7.43
C VAL A 563 -11.43 4.63 7.82
N LEU A 564 -12.72 4.27 7.71
CA LEU A 564 -13.80 5.11 8.20
C LEU A 564 -13.72 5.20 9.73
N VAL A 565 -13.55 6.42 10.24
CA VAL A 565 -13.51 6.68 11.68
C VAL A 565 -14.62 7.67 12.01
N PRO A 566 -15.82 7.19 12.39
CA PRO A 566 -16.97 8.06 12.67
C PRO A 566 -16.61 9.19 13.64
N GLY A 567 -16.95 10.42 13.26
CA GLY A 567 -16.65 11.63 14.02
C GLY A 567 -15.23 12.18 13.85
N ARG A 568 -14.35 11.53 13.07
CA ARG A 568 -12.97 12.00 12.83
C ARG A 568 -12.51 12.01 11.39
N PHE A 569 -12.84 10.98 10.61
CA PHE A 569 -12.39 10.84 9.23
C PHE A 569 -13.42 10.07 8.42
N VAL A 570 -13.93 10.68 7.35
CA VAL A 570 -15.04 10.17 6.54
C VAL A 570 -14.61 10.12 5.08
N PRO A 571 -13.90 9.08 4.62
CA PRO A 571 -13.53 8.95 3.22
C PRO A 571 -14.77 8.74 2.34
N LEU A 572 -14.73 9.26 1.12
CA LEU A 572 -15.81 9.21 0.14
C LEU A 572 -15.52 8.14 -0.93
N PHE A 573 -16.58 7.65 -1.58
CA PHE A 573 -16.45 6.73 -2.70
C PHE A 573 -16.47 7.49 -4.01
N GLY A 574 -15.70 7.03 -5.00
CA GLY A 574 -15.72 7.64 -6.31
C GLY A 574 -14.66 7.14 -7.25
N TYR A 575 -14.58 7.80 -8.39
CA TYR A 575 -13.58 7.58 -9.43
C TYR A 575 -13.47 8.82 -10.32
N GLU A 576 -12.42 8.91 -11.12
CA GLU A 576 -12.31 9.93 -12.15
C GLU A 576 -12.84 9.41 -13.50
N ARG A 577 -13.86 10.08 -14.02
CA ARG A 577 -14.32 9.93 -15.41
C ARG A 577 -13.37 10.71 -16.32
N SER A 578 -12.61 9.97 -17.13
CA SER A 578 -11.47 10.50 -17.90
C SER A 578 -11.84 10.78 -19.37
N VAL A 579 -12.61 11.83 -19.63
CA VAL A 579 -13.08 12.23 -20.98
C VAL A 579 -12.42 13.50 -21.48
N ARG A 580 -11.81 13.47 -22.67
CA ARG A 580 -11.12 14.65 -23.22
C ARG A 580 -12.08 15.80 -23.56
N TYR A 581 -11.50 16.97 -23.78
CA TYR A 581 -12.18 18.13 -24.34
C TYR A 581 -12.92 17.76 -25.65
N PRO A 582 -14.16 18.25 -25.88
CA PRO A 582 -14.87 19.29 -25.12
C PRO A 582 -15.73 18.79 -23.95
N ASN A 583 -15.87 17.48 -23.75
CA ASN A 583 -16.72 16.97 -22.70
C ASN A 583 -16.07 17.18 -21.34
N GLY A 584 -14.82 16.77 -21.16
CA GLY A 584 -14.01 17.05 -19.98
C GLY A 584 -14.07 16.00 -18.87
N HIS A 585 -13.01 15.94 -18.06
CA HIS A 585 -12.90 15.06 -16.91
C HIS A 585 -13.87 15.48 -15.80
N ARG A 586 -14.35 14.49 -15.04
CA ARG A 586 -15.06 14.71 -13.78
C ARG A 586 -14.61 13.74 -12.71
N ASN A 587 -14.49 14.23 -11.49
CA ASN A 587 -14.49 13.38 -10.30
C ASN A 587 -15.94 13.03 -9.96
N VAL A 588 -16.27 11.75 -10.03
CA VAL A 588 -17.60 11.20 -9.72
C VAL A 588 -17.58 10.71 -8.27
N ILE A 589 -18.56 11.12 -7.48
CA ILE A 589 -18.58 10.94 -6.02
C ILE A 589 -19.91 10.31 -5.59
N PHE A 590 -19.83 9.39 -4.62
CA PHE A 590 -20.99 8.75 -4.01
C PHE A 590 -20.86 8.70 -2.49
N ALA A 591 -22.02 8.79 -1.81
CA ALA A 591 -22.10 8.53 -0.38
C ALA A 591 -22.13 7.03 -0.04
N ARG A 592 -22.53 6.19 -1.01
CA ARG A 592 -22.75 4.75 -0.81
C ARG A 592 -21.84 3.91 -1.70
N ARG A 593 -21.50 2.75 -1.16
CA ARG A 593 -20.69 1.73 -1.81
C ARG A 593 -21.51 0.93 -2.83
N GLY A 594 -20.84 0.32 -3.80
CA GLY A 594 -21.39 -0.70 -4.70
C GLY A 594 -21.75 -0.19 -6.09
N ASN A 595 -21.43 1.06 -6.40
CA ASN A 595 -21.73 1.65 -7.70
C ASN A 595 -20.68 1.21 -8.74
N PRO A 596 -21.09 0.68 -9.92
CA PRO A 596 -20.18 0.37 -11.01
C PRO A 596 -19.71 1.67 -11.68
N THR A 597 -18.55 1.66 -12.35
CA THR A 597 -18.14 2.79 -13.20
C THR A 597 -19.06 2.93 -14.41
N LEU A 598 -19.31 4.17 -14.84
CA LEU A 598 -20.02 4.43 -16.09
C LEU A 598 -19.06 4.28 -17.28
N PRO A 599 -19.29 3.35 -18.23
CA PRO A 599 -18.47 3.22 -19.42
C PRO A 599 -18.41 4.52 -20.25
N ILE A 600 -17.30 4.75 -20.94
CA ILE A 600 -17.14 5.88 -21.85
C ILE A 600 -17.23 5.38 -23.30
N PRO A 601 -18.37 5.58 -23.99
CA PRO A 601 -18.52 5.16 -25.38
C PRO A 601 -17.61 5.96 -26.33
N PRO A 602 -17.25 5.41 -27.51
CA PRO A 602 -16.36 6.07 -28.46
C PRO A 602 -16.82 7.47 -28.89
N GLU A 603 -18.12 7.64 -29.10
CA GLU A 603 -18.79 8.89 -29.45
C GLU A 603 -18.61 9.96 -28.38
N GLU A 604 -18.70 9.62 -27.09
CA GLU A 604 -18.41 10.56 -26.00
C GLU A 604 -16.91 10.88 -25.93
N ARG A 605 -16.03 9.89 -26.15
CA ARG A 605 -14.57 10.12 -26.21
C ARG A 605 -14.17 11.10 -27.30
N LYS A 606 -14.94 11.15 -28.40
CA LYS A 606 -14.74 12.06 -29.53
C LYS A 606 -15.48 13.40 -29.36
N GLY A 607 -16.32 13.55 -28.35
CA GLY A 607 -17.17 14.73 -28.16
C GLY A 607 -18.33 14.84 -29.15
N GLU A 608 -18.74 13.71 -29.76
CA GLU A 608 -19.90 13.63 -30.65
C GLU A 608 -21.22 13.65 -29.86
N VAL A 609 -21.20 13.12 -28.64
CA VAL A 609 -22.30 13.22 -27.66
C VAL A 609 -21.78 13.86 -26.37
N GLY A 610 -22.65 14.58 -25.66
CA GLY A 610 -22.33 15.29 -24.41
C GLY A 610 -22.49 14.44 -23.14
N ALA A 611 -22.58 15.10 -21.98
CA ALA A 611 -22.60 14.48 -20.65
C ALA A 611 -23.97 13.94 -20.19
N ALA A 612 -25.01 13.91 -21.04
CA ALA A 612 -26.36 13.49 -20.64
C ALA A 612 -26.40 12.09 -19.99
N ALA A 613 -25.66 11.12 -20.52
CA ALA A 613 -25.58 9.78 -19.94
C ALA A 613 -24.92 9.76 -18.55
N LEU A 614 -23.98 10.68 -18.30
CA LEU A 614 -23.39 10.86 -16.97
C LEU A 614 -24.43 11.39 -15.99
N TYR A 615 -25.21 12.40 -16.36
CA TYR A 615 -26.20 12.98 -15.46
C TYR A 615 -27.31 11.99 -15.08
N GLU A 616 -27.82 11.22 -16.04
CA GLU A 616 -28.78 10.15 -15.77
C GLU A 616 -28.20 9.07 -14.83
N TYR A 617 -26.92 8.72 -15.03
CA TYR A 617 -26.22 7.80 -14.15
C TYR A 617 -26.07 8.35 -12.72
N LEU A 618 -25.70 9.62 -12.56
CA LEU A 618 -25.55 10.25 -11.26
C LEU A 618 -26.89 10.32 -10.50
N LYS A 619 -27.98 10.69 -11.19
CA LYS A 619 -29.34 10.70 -10.62
C LYS A 619 -29.80 9.31 -10.20
N LYS A 620 -29.44 8.28 -10.96
CA LYS A 620 -29.77 6.88 -10.65
C LYS A 620 -29.08 6.37 -9.37
N TYR A 621 -27.84 6.82 -9.13
CA TYR A 621 -26.98 6.30 -8.06
C TYR A 621 -26.78 7.29 -6.90
N ASP A 622 -27.57 8.35 -6.84
CA ASP A 622 -27.48 9.43 -5.84
C ASP A 622 -26.05 9.99 -5.73
N GLY A 623 -25.41 10.22 -6.88
CA GLY A 623 -24.04 10.73 -6.98
C GLY A 623 -23.99 12.17 -7.49
N ILE A 624 -22.81 12.77 -7.33
CA ILE A 624 -22.46 14.05 -7.96
C ILE A 624 -21.17 13.92 -8.76
N ALA A 625 -20.91 14.91 -9.61
CA ALA A 625 -19.69 15.05 -10.35
C ALA A 625 -19.09 16.44 -10.16
N ILE A 626 -17.76 16.51 -10.24
CA ILE A 626 -16.99 17.74 -10.15
C ILE A 626 -16.11 17.85 -11.38
N SER A 627 -16.39 18.82 -12.26
CA SER A 627 -15.51 19.12 -13.39
C SER A 627 -14.17 19.66 -12.89
N HIS A 628 -13.07 19.23 -13.52
CA HIS A 628 -11.72 19.63 -13.12
C HIS A 628 -10.79 19.81 -14.33
N THR A 629 -9.63 20.45 -14.12
CA THR A 629 -8.71 20.88 -15.20
C THR A 629 -9.41 21.59 -16.37
N SER A 630 -10.48 22.34 -16.09
CA SER A 630 -11.49 22.71 -17.08
C SER A 630 -10.93 23.52 -18.25
N ALA A 631 -9.87 24.30 -18.05
CA ALA A 631 -9.22 25.09 -19.09
C ALA A 631 -8.09 24.35 -19.85
N THR A 632 -8.10 23.01 -19.90
CA THR A 632 -7.06 22.18 -20.53
C THR A 632 -7.61 21.18 -21.57
N ASN A 633 -6.77 20.34 -22.20
CA ASN A 633 -7.23 19.29 -23.12
C ASN A 633 -8.07 18.19 -22.45
N MET A 634 -8.09 18.16 -21.13
CA MET A 634 -8.94 17.30 -20.31
C MET A 634 -10.18 18.05 -19.79
N GLY A 635 -10.35 19.30 -20.16
CA GLY A 635 -11.39 20.17 -19.65
C GLY A 635 -12.64 20.21 -20.52
N THR A 636 -13.52 21.17 -20.24
CA THR A 636 -14.82 21.32 -20.91
C THR A 636 -14.97 22.68 -21.57
N ASP A 637 -15.94 22.85 -22.47
CA ASP A 637 -16.38 24.17 -22.97
C ASP A 637 -17.70 24.64 -22.36
N TRP A 638 -18.15 23.96 -21.29
CA TRP A 638 -19.36 24.26 -20.53
C TRP A 638 -20.63 24.19 -21.38
N ARG A 639 -20.66 23.37 -22.44
CA ARG A 639 -21.89 23.15 -23.22
C ARG A 639 -22.95 22.36 -22.45
N ASP A 640 -22.51 21.51 -21.53
CA ASP A 640 -23.33 20.68 -20.67
C ASP A 640 -23.09 21.07 -19.21
N ASN A 641 -24.17 21.13 -18.43
CA ASN A 641 -24.16 21.14 -16.97
C ASN A 641 -25.55 20.71 -16.49
N ASP A 642 -25.60 19.92 -15.44
CA ASP A 642 -26.83 19.66 -14.71
C ASP A 642 -26.61 20.08 -13.24
N PRO A 643 -27.19 21.19 -12.78
CA PRO A 643 -26.89 21.73 -11.45
C PRO A 643 -27.35 20.83 -10.30
N GLU A 644 -28.20 19.82 -10.55
CA GLU A 644 -28.60 18.85 -9.52
C GLU A 644 -27.48 17.86 -9.21
N VAL A 645 -26.64 17.53 -10.19
CA VAL A 645 -25.63 16.45 -10.08
C VAL A 645 -24.22 16.86 -10.49
N GLU A 646 -24.02 18.08 -10.99
CA GLU A 646 -22.69 18.68 -11.20
C GLU A 646 -22.66 20.09 -10.56
N PRO A 647 -22.74 20.18 -9.22
CA PRO A 647 -22.87 21.45 -8.49
C PRO A 647 -21.53 22.15 -8.23
N LEU A 648 -20.40 21.47 -8.47
CA LEU A 648 -19.06 21.93 -8.11
C LEU A 648 -18.11 21.91 -9.29
N VAL A 649 -17.11 22.79 -9.22
CA VAL A 649 -15.93 22.78 -10.11
C VAL A 649 -14.66 22.91 -9.30
N GLU A 650 -13.64 22.15 -9.68
CA GLU A 650 -12.28 22.38 -9.23
C GLU A 650 -11.68 23.57 -9.99
N ILE A 651 -11.53 24.69 -9.29
CA ILE A 651 -11.04 25.93 -9.88
C ILE A 651 -9.51 26.04 -9.82
N TYR A 652 -8.87 25.30 -8.92
CA TYR A 652 -7.42 25.19 -8.79
C TYR A 652 -7.01 23.75 -8.50
N GLN A 653 -6.01 23.28 -9.24
CA GLN A 653 -5.40 21.97 -9.06
C GLN A 653 -3.92 22.12 -8.72
N GLY A 654 -3.46 21.44 -7.67
CA GLY A 654 -2.07 21.55 -7.23
C GLY A 654 -1.03 20.97 -8.21
N ASP A 655 -1.40 19.96 -9.02
CA ASP A 655 -0.58 19.48 -10.15
C ASP A 655 -0.59 20.43 -11.38
N ARG A 656 -1.40 21.48 -11.35
CA ARG A 656 -1.57 22.39 -12.50
C ARG A 656 -1.59 23.85 -12.05
N VAL A 657 -2.64 24.55 -12.47
CA VAL A 657 -2.79 26.01 -12.52
C VAL A 657 -4.25 26.36 -12.21
N SER A 658 -4.52 27.64 -11.98
CA SER A 658 -5.89 28.13 -11.84
C SER A 658 -6.65 28.05 -13.17
N ALA A 659 -7.90 27.61 -13.10
CA ALA A 659 -8.87 27.60 -14.20
C ALA A 659 -9.94 28.69 -14.05
N GLU A 660 -9.72 29.69 -13.18
CA GLU A 660 -10.69 30.75 -12.89
C GLU A 660 -11.01 31.60 -14.13
N TYR A 661 -10.02 32.33 -14.66
CA TYR A 661 -10.08 33.11 -15.90
C TYR A 661 -8.67 33.46 -16.42
N GLU A 662 -8.58 33.93 -17.67
CA GLU A 662 -7.32 34.43 -18.22
C GLU A 662 -6.87 35.73 -17.54
N GLY A 663 -5.76 35.68 -16.82
CA GLY A 663 -5.25 36.80 -16.01
C GLY A 663 -5.44 36.61 -14.50
N ALA A 664 -6.15 35.56 -14.09
CA ALA A 664 -6.24 35.18 -12.68
C ALA A 664 -4.86 34.81 -12.10
N PRO A 665 -4.65 34.96 -10.78
CA PRO A 665 -3.45 34.47 -10.13
C PRO A 665 -3.20 33.00 -10.47
N LYS A 666 -1.98 32.68 -10.90
CA LYS A 666 -1.55 31.32 -11.25
C LYS A 666 -2.31 30.67 -12.42
N ALA A 667 -3.10 31.41 -13.20
CA ALA A 667 -3.72 30.88 -14.41
C ALA A 667 -2.73 30.85 -15.58
N ALA A 668 -2.94 29.89 -16.50
CA ALA A 668 -2.32 29.99 -17.81
C ALA A 668 -2.94 31.14 -18.63
N TRP A 669 -2.31 31.54 -19.74
CA TRP A 669 -2.81 32.62 -20.60
C TRP A 669 -2.30 32.48 -22.03
N GLY A 670 -2.95 33.16 -22.98
CA GLY A 670 -2.79 32.96 -24.41
C GLY A 670 -1.44 33.38 -24.98
N GLY A 671 -0.73 34.30 -24.34
CA GLY A 671 0.63 34.68 -24.75
C GLY A 671 1.72 33.72 -24.26
N LYS A 672 1.39 32.75 -23.40
CA LYS A 672 2.29 31.64 -23.05
C LYS A 672 1.50 30.32 -22.91
N PRO A 673 0.99 29.72 -23.99
CA PRO A 673 0.17 28.50 -23.90
C PRO A 673 0.87 27.32 -23.24
N THR A 674 2.21 27.27 -23.30
CA THR A 674 3.02 26.24 -22.62
C THR A 674 3.01 26.34 -21.11
N SER A 675 2.45 27.41 -20.53
CA SER A 675 2.20 27.50 -19.08
C SER A 675 0.95 26.74 -18.63
N ALA A 676 0.18 26.15 -19.54
CA ALA A 676 -0.94 25.27 -19.24
C ALA A 676 -0.51 23.80 -19.37
N PRO A 677 -0.13 23.12 -18.27
CA PRO A 677 0.12 21.69 -18.36
C PRO A 677 -1.21 21.00 -18.70
N GLY A 678 -1.15 20.02 -19.59
CA GLY A 678 -2.34 19.45 -20.19
C GLY A 678 -2.94 20.23 -21.37
N GLY A 679 -2.30 21.31 -21.83
CA GLY A 679 -2.72 22.11 -22.98
C GLY A 679 -3.64 23.27 -22.61
N PHE A 680 -3.79 24.23 -23.53
CA PHE A 680 -4.51 25.48 -23.32
C PHE A 680 -5.88 25.47 -24.02
N ARG A 681 -6.96 25.52 -23.23
CA ARG A 681 -8.36 25.56 -23.70
C ARG A 681 -9.13 26.69 -22.98
N PRO A 682 -9.04 27.95 -23.45
CA PRO A 682 -9.60 29.10 -22.75
C PRO A 682 -11.13 29.10 -22.65
N LEU A 683 -11.83 28.37 -23.52
CA LEU A 683 -13.28 28.19 -23.39
C LEU A 683 -13.68 27.48 -22.08
N GLY A 684 -12.76 26.74 -21.48
CA GLY A 684 -12.98 26.03 -20.24
C GLY A 684 -12.69 26.80 -18.96
N TYR A 685 -12.33 28.09 -19.03
CA TYR A 685 -12.28 28.90 -17.81
C TYR A 685 -13.64 28.93 -17.10
N VAL A 686 -13.63 28.85 -15.77
CA VAL A 686 -14.84 28.77 -14.94
C VAL A 686 -15.72 30.02 -15.10
N TRP A 687 -15.13 31.18 -15.35
CA TRP A 687 -15.88 32.40 -15.67
C TRP A 687 -16.85 32.23 -16.86
N ASN A 688 -16.53 31.38 -17.84
CA ASN A 688 -17.42 31.12 -18.97
C ASN A 688 -18.67 30.31 -18.54
N ALA A 689 -18.54 29.45 -17.53
CA ALA A 689 -19.67 28.73 -16.92
C ALA A 689 -20.60 29.70 -16.18
N TRP A 690 -20.04 30.61 -15.37
CA TRP A 690 -20.81 31.62 -14.67
C TRP A 690 -21.45 32.63 -15.62
N ALA A 691 -20.78 33.00 -16.72
CA ALA A 691 -21.36 33.84 -17.77
C ALA A 691 -22.56 33.19 -18.47
N LYS A 692 -22.63 31.84 -18.50
CA LYS A 692 -23.79 31.07 -18.96
C LYS A 692 -24.91 30.94 -17.89
N GLY A 693 -24.67 31.42 -16.67
CA GLY A 693 -25.63 31.37 -15.56
C GLY A 693 -25.56 30.12 -14.69
N TYR A 694 -24.53 29.28 -14.84
CA TYR A 694 -24.37 28.08 -14.01
C TYR A 694 -24.09 28.44 -12.56
N LYS A 695 -24.69 27.70 -11.62
CA LYS A 695 -24.53 27.89 -10.18
C LYS A 695 -23.55 26.86 -9.64
N LEU A 696 -22.26 27.14 -9.80
CA LEU A 696 -21.19 26.24 -9.37
C LEU A 696 -20.54 26.74 -8.09
N GLY A 697 -20.46 25.86 -7.09
CA GLY A 697 -19.49 26.01 -6.00
C GLY A 697 -18.08 25.68 -6.48
N VAL A 698 -17.07 26.10 -5.72
CA VAL A 698 -15.66 25.94 -6.10
C VAL A 698 -14.88 25.17 -5.06
N GLN A 699 -13.91 24.39 -5.50
CA GLN A 699 -12.93 23.75 -4.64
C GLN A 699 -11.51 23.85 -5.22
N ALA A 700 -10.53 23.59 -4.36
CA ALA A 700 -9.16 23.30 -4.76
C ALA A 700 -8.82 21.86 -4.37
N SER A 701 -8.00 21.18 -5.17
CA SER A 701 -7.69 19.75 -4.97
C SER A 701 -6.24 19.45 -5.35
N SER A 702 -5.74 18.28 -4.95
CA SER A 702 -4.34 17.92 -5.21
C SER A 702 -4.09 17.48 -6.66
N ASP A 703 -4.79 16.43 -7.11
CA ASP A 703 -4.38 15.56 -8.23
C ASP A 703 -2.99 14.92 -7.94
N HIS A 704 -2.31 14.40 -8.95
CA HIS A 704 -1.00 13.77 -8.84
C HIS A 704 0.10 14.74 -8.36
N LEU A 705 1.13 14.22 -7.72
CA LEU A 705 2.39 14.86 -7.32
C LEU A 705 2.26 16.06 -6.39
N SER A 706 1.02 16.45 -6.08
CA SER A 706 0.64 17.57 -5.25
C SER A 706 0.27 17.09 -3.86
N THR A 707 0.80 17.71 -2.82
CA THR A 707 0.45 17.43 -1.43
C THR A 707 0.48 18.71 -0.62
N HIS A 708 -0.45 18.85 0.34
CA HIS A 708 -0.44 19.90 1.36
C HIS A 708 -0.51 21.36 0.87
N ILE A 709 -1.04 21.62 -0.34
CA ILE A 709 -1.08 22.98 -0.94
C ILE A 709 -2.45 23.38 -1.48
N SER A 710 -3.42 22.47 -1.45
CA SER A 710 -4.73 22.59 -2.09
C SER A 710 -5.72 21.73 -1.32
N TYR A 711 -6.84 22.33 -0.91
CA TYR A 711 -7.85 21.67 -0.09
C TYR A 711 -9.24 22.14 -0.49
N ALA A 712 -10.20 21.22 -0.42
CA ALA A 712 -11.62 21.52 -0.43
C ALA A 712 -12.07 21.88 0.99
N CYS A 713 -12.93 22.90 1.12
CA CYS A 713 -13.55 23.30 2.38
C CYS A 713 -15.06 23.18 2.22
N THR A 714 -15.61 22.00 2.53
CA THR A 714 -17.04 21.70 2.39
C THR A 714 -17.82 22.20 3.60
N ILE A 715 -18.94 22.87 3.32
CA ILE A 715 -19.87 23.36 4.34
C ILE A 715 -21.02 22.35 4.45
N ALA A 716 -21.13 21.67 5.58
CA ALA A 716 -22.13 20.63 5.80
C ALA A 716 -22.79 20.71 7.18
N GLU A 717 -24.04 20.24 7.27
CA GLU A 717 -24.80 20.14 8.52
C GLU A 717 -24.42 18.90 9.34
N ASP A 718 -24.18 17.80 8.64
CA ASP A 718 -23.87 16.49 9.21
C ASP A 718 -22.50 16.00 8.72
N TYR A 719 -21.78 15.29 9.58
CA TYR A 719 -20.46 14.73 9.27
C TYR A 719 -20.56 13.24 8.93
N SER A 720 -21.33 12.97 7.88
CA SER A 720 -21.47 11.67 7.23
C SER A 720 -21.09 11.80 5.75
N ARG A 721 -21.02 10.67 5.03
CA ARG A 721 -20.78 10.71 3.58
C ARG A 721 -21.90 11.46 2.88
N GLU A 722 -23.15 11.18 3.25
CA GLU A 722 -24.34 11.86 2.73
C GLU A 722 -24.37 13.35 3.07
N GLY A 723 -23.89 13.76 4.26
CA GLY A 723 -23.85 15.18 4.63
C GLY A 723 -22.79 15.98 3.87
N LEU A 724 -21.71 15.33 3.42
CA LEU A 724 -20.61 15.95 2.67
C LEU A 724 -20.90 16.11 1.17
N LEU A 725 -21.89 15.38 0.63
CA LEU A 725 -22.41 15.53 -0.74
C LEU A 725 -23.58 16.50 -0.75
#